data_AF-A0A9Y2B980-F1
#
_entry.id   AF-A0A9Y2B980-F1
#
_cell.length_a   1.000
_cell.length_b   1.000
_cell.length_c   1.000
_cell.angle_alpha   90.00
_cell.angle_beta   90.00
_cell.angle_gamma   90.00
#
_symmetry.space_group_name_H-M   'P 1'
#
loop_
_entity.id
_entity.type
_entity.pdbx_description
1 polymer ?
#
loop_
_entity_poly.entity_id
_entity_poly.type
_entity_poly.pdbx_seq_one_letter_code
_entity_poly.pdbx_strand_id
1 'polypeptide(L)'
;MTVDSGTGFIVLRASGTMIAVDARTGERPRILYAGPDLPDATPEELEDLAKRQHAPGGPQQPIAPSWLNCIGTGHPSPPGLLAHLAGKHWAPDPRVTDVQTDGIGYCCITAIDRSSGVALHHLINLVGDSGGAQFATILSNNGDTPISLEWLSAICLPLDPRLTRVTSFTGKWAREFQTEQHNLVRGSFVRENRAGRTSHDSYPGFYLGTAHTSETHGLACAVHLAASGNHRMRVDRLADDTVSLQAGDLLLPGEITLKAGEQHICAPIFAAWSDAGYGDVTRKLHSFVRDDLVKGPKSRPVHFNTWEAVYFDHSPEKLFSLAEQAAEVGAERFVLDDGWFGARRNDRAGLGDWYVSRDVHPDGLRPLADHVRSLGMEFGLWFEPEMVNPDSDLYRAHPDWVLQVEDAEPIVSRHQLPLDLTRPEVSDYLFERITTLVQELDIAYIKWDMNRDIQHPGGADGRPVMHAQTAAVSTLINRIRGACPELAIETCSSGGARADYNMVERTGRVWTSDNNDARARHSIMRGAAYFLPLGVLGNHVGPKKCHITGRRFDMHFRAGTAMFGHMGMELDLARESEADREVLKRAIALHKQHRDLIHEGNYHRLETSDHIAGIAVVSADGHSAIAQLAVLDQHPAPHPPRLNFVGLDPAKRYQVALLWPEFVAQGAGSFAGSALMGYGLQLPQTHPDTCMIYHLEAET
;
A
#
# COMPACT_ATOMS: atom_id res chain seq x y z
N MET A 1 13.93 -20.66 14.58
CA MET A 1 14.95 -20.80 13.53
C MET A 1 15.90 -21.93 13.89
N THR A 2 16.15 -22.85 12.98
CA THR A 2 17.22 -23.85 13.11
C THR A 2 18.22 -23.59 11.99
N VAL A 3 19.36 -23.00 12.35
CA VAL A 3 20.55 -23.02 11.50
C VAL A 3 21.24 -24.33 11.81
N ASP A 4 21.10 -25.33 10.93
CA ASP A 4 21.97 -26.49 11.04
C ASP A 4 23.34 -26.10 10.48
N SER A 5 24.20 -25.64 11.39
CA SER A 5 25.57 -25.23 11.09
C SER A 5 26.46 -26.33 10.50
N GLY A 6 26.00 -27.59 10.47
CA GLY A 6 26.73 -28.72 9.88
C GLY A 6 26.49 -28.95 8.39
N THR A 7 25.32 -28.54 7.84
CA THR A 7 24.87 -28.97 6.50
C THR A 7 24.83 -27.84 5.46
N GLY A 8 24.87 -26.58 5.89
CA GLY A 8 24.85 -25.41 5.00
C GLY A 8 23.46 -25.03 4.46
N PHE A 9 22.40 -25.60 5.04
CA PHE A 9 21.01 -25.20 4.82
C PHE A 9 20.51 -24.24 5.91
N ILE A 10 19.52 -23.43 5.57
CA ILE A 10 18.87 -22.48 6.48
C ILE A 10 17.37 -22.73 6.47
N VAL A 11 16.78 -22.87 7.66
CA VAL A 11 15.32 -23.02 7.83
C VAL A 11 14.76 -21.92 8.72
N LEU A 12 13.84 -21.15 8.15
CA LEU A 12 13.05 -20.15 8.87
C LEU A 12 11.61 -20.65 8.96
N ARG A 13 11.05 -20.63 10.17
CA ARG A 13 9.66 -21.01 10.45
C ARG A 13 9.02 -20.01 11.41
N ALA A 14 7.83 -19.53 11.07
CA ALA A 14 7.01 -18.65 11.91
C ALA A 14 5.56 -18.68 11.43
N SER A 15 4.60 -18.69 12.36
CA SER A 15 3.17 -18.46 12.10
C SER A 15 2.61 -19.20 10.87
N GLY A 16 2.89 -20.51 10.78
CA GLY A 16 2.40 -21.37 9.70
C GLY A 16 3.11 -21.16 8.36
N THR A 17 4.34 -20.66 8.34
CA THR A 17 5.16 -20.47 7.13
C THR A 17 6.56 -21.06 7.32
N MET A 18 7.06 -21.70 6.27
CA MET A 18 8.40 -22.29 6.19
C MET A 18 9.15 -21.72 4.98
N ILE A 19 10.40 -21.35 5.20
CA ILE A 19 11.36 -21.02 4.15
C ILE A 19 12.60 -21.89 4.35
N ALA A 20 12.95 -22.68 3.34
CA ALA A 20 14.16 -23.50 3.32
C ALA A 20 15.09 -23.03 2.20
N VAL A 21 16.36 -22.81 2.54
CA VAL A 21 17.37 -22.25 1.66
C VAL A 21 18.62 -23.12 1.67
N ASP A 22 19.18 -23.34 0.50
CA ASP A 22 20.52 -23.89 0.32
C ASP A 22 21.52 -22.74 0.20
N ALA A 23 22.39 -22.64 1.21
CA ALA A 23 23.41 -21.61 1.35
C ALA A 23 24.80 -22.23 1.56
N ARG A 24 25.03 -23.44 1.02
CA ARG A 24 26.33 -24.12 1.11
C ARG A 24 27.42 -23.27 0.46
N THR A 25 28.54 -23.10 1.17
CA THR A 25 29.68 -22.33 0.65
C THR A 25 30.22 -22.94 -0.64
N GLY A 26 30.41 -22.12 -1.66
CA GLY A 26 30.86 -22.56 -2.99
C GLY A 26 29.74 -23.01 -3.93
N GLU A 27 28.50 -23.12 -3.45
CA GLU A 27 27.31 -23.40 -4.27
C GLU A 27 26.60 -22.11 -4.70
N ARG A 28 25.59 -22.23 -5.57
CA ARG A 28 24.67 -21.14 -5.90
C ARG A 28 23.62 -21.03 -4.79
N PRO A 29 23.38 -19.84 -4.22
CA PRO A 29 22.30 -19.68 -3.25
C PRO A 29 20.96 -19.99 -3.93
N ARG A 30 20.08 -20.75 -3.28
CA ARG A 30 18.73 -21.04 -3.82
C ARG A 30 17.71 -21.28 -2.72
N ILE A 31 16.48 -20.84 -2.96
CA ILE A 31 15.33 -21.24 -2.15
C ILE A 31 14.88 -22.64 -2.60
N LEU A 32 14.86 -23.58 -1.66
CA LEU A 32 14.32 -24.92 -1.88
C LEU A 32 12.79 -24.92 -1.74
N TYR A 33 12.28 -24.17 -0.75
CA TYR A 33 10.86 -24.06 -0.46
C TYR A 33 10.53 -22.72 0.19
N ALA A 34 9.40 -22.12 -0.18
CA ALA A 34 8.79 -21.00 0.50
C ALA A 34 7.27 -21.15 0.40
N GLY A 35 6.58 -21.34 1.53
CA GLY A 35 5.17 -21.69 1.53
C GLY A 35 4.59 -21.94 2.91
N PRO A 36 3.35 -22.49 2.98
CA PRO A 36 2.77 -22.96 4.23
C PRO A 36 3.71 -23.91 4.97
N ASP A 37 3.63 -23.93 6.29
CA ASP A 37 4.52 -24.77 7.09
C ASP A 37 4.39 -26.25 6.73
N LEU A 38 5.52 -26.94 6.57
CA LEU A 38 5.57 -28.39 6.36
C LEU A 38 6.14 -29.04 7.62
N PRO A 39 5.30 -29.47 8.59
CA PRO A 39 5.79 -30.04 9.84
C PRO A 39 6.75 -31.20 9.59
N ASP A 40 7.81 -31.29 10.40
CA ASP A 40 8.84 -32.33 10.37
C ASP A 40 9.72 -32.41 9.10
N ALA A 41 9.42 -31.65 8.04
CA ALA A 41 10.20 -31.64 6.81
C ALA A 41 11.58 -30.99 7.00
N THR A 42 12.62 -31.63 6.46
CA THR A 42 14.01 -31.14 6.45
C THR A 42 14.43 -30.58 5.09
N PRO A 43 15.36 -29.62 5.02
CA PRO A 43 15.91 -29.13 3.75
C PRO A 43 16.49 -30.23 2.87
N GLU A 44 17.12 -31.23 3.46
CA GLU A 44 17.71 -32.38 2.76
C GLU A 44 16.63 -33.20 2.06
N GLU A 45 15.51 -33.49 2.73
CA GLU A 45 14.35 -34.15 2.09
C GLU A 45 13.79 -33.31 0.95
N LEU A 46 13.68 -31.99 1.13
CA LEU A 46 13.21 -31.09 0.08
C LEU A 46 14.16 -31.06 -1.13
N GLU A 47 15.48 -31.02 -0.89
CA GLU A 47 16.50 -31.13 -1.94
C GLU A 47 16.37 -32.47 -2.68
N ASP A 48 16.24 -33.58 -1.94
CA ASP A 48 16.13 -34.92 -2.50
C ASP A 48 14.86 -35.10 -3.34
N LEU A 49 13.73 -34.59 -2.87
CA LEU A 49 12.44 -34.60 -3.58
C LEU A 49 12.47 -33.71 -4.83
N ALA A 50 13.33 -32.69 -4.88
CA ALA A 50 13.50 -31.82 -6.03
C ALA A 50 14.44 -32.38 -7.11
N LYS A 51 15.08 -33.54 -6.89
CA LYS A 51 16.00 -34.15 -7.85
C LYS A 51 15.27 -34.51 -9.15
N ARG A 52 15.79 -34.00 -10.26
CA ARG A 52 15.27 -34.27 -11.61
C ARG A 52 16.12 -35.31 -12.31
N GLN A 53 15.47 -36.13 -13.12
CA GLN A 53 16.16 -37.03 -14.05
C GLN A 53 16.69 -36.23 -15.24
N HIS A 54 17.73 -36.76 -15.90
CA HIS A 54 18.17 -36.22 -17.18
C HIS A 54 17.06 -36.34 -18.23
N ALA A 55 16.69 -35.23 -18.85
CA ALA A 55 15.78 -35.20 -19.98
C ALA A 55 16.57 -35.36 -21.29
N PRO A 56 16.24 -36.33 -22.15
CA PRO A 56 16.89 -36.46 -23.46
C PRO A 56 16.83 -35.15 -24.26
N GLY A 57 17.97 -34.72 -24.81
CA GLY A 57 18.10 -33.44 -25.53
C GLY A 57 18.26 -32.22 -24.63
N GLY A 58 18.25 -32.39 -23.31
CA GLY A 58 18.57 -31.35 -22.33
C GLY A 58 20.02 -31.42 -21.83
N PRO A 59 20.39 -30.55 -20.88
CA PRO A 59 21.68 -30.60 -20.19
C PRO A 59 21.94 -31.97 -19.54
N GLN A 60 23.20 -32.44 -19.56
CA GLN A 60 23.58 -33.72 -18.93
C GLN A 60 23.23 -33.77 -17.44
N GLN A 61 23.34 -32.62 -16.74
CA GLN A 61 22.85 -32.42 -15.38
C GLN A 61 21.76 -31.35 -15.41
N PRO A 62 20.58 -31.58 -14.80
CA PRO A 62 19.54 -30.56 -14.69
C PRO A 62 20.08 -29.27 -14.07
N ILE A 63 19.81 -28.15 -14.72
CA ILE A 63 20.23 -26.84 -14.21
C ILE A 63 19.19 -26.39 -13.19
N ALA A 64 19.59 -26.36 -11.91
CA ALA A 64 18.70 -25.92 -10.83
C ALA A 64 18.52 -24.39 -10.84
N PRO A 65 17.34 -23.88 -10.43
CA PRO A 65 17.18 -22.46 -10.17
C PRO A 65 18.05 -22.01 -9.01
N SER A 66 18.39 -20.72 -9.01
CA SER A 66 19.16 -20.00 -8.00
C SER A 66 18.44 -18.72 -7.61
N TRP A 67 18.96 -18.02 -6.59
CA TRP A 67 18.34 -16.82 -6.00
C TRP A 67 17.93 -15.78 -7.03
N LEU A 68 18.77 -15.53 -8.04
CA LEU A 68 18.47 -14.59 -9.13
C LEU A 68 18.47 -15.24 -10.50
N ASN A 69 18.73 -16.55 -10.65
CA ASN A 69 18.87 -17.18 -11.97
C ASN A 69 19.77 -16.37 -12.92
N CYS A 70 20.92 -15.88 -12.42
CA CYS A 70 21.83 -15.05 -13.22
C CYS A 70 22.19 -15.74 -14.54
N ILE A 71 22.50 -14.98 -15.58
CA ILE A 71 22.79 -15.55 -16.91
C ILE A 71 23.91 -16.60 -16.88
N GLY A 72 24.95 -16.38 -16.06
CA GLY A 72 26.05 -17.33 -15.88
C GLY A 72 25.62 -18.67 -15.27
N THR A 73 24.42 -18.76 -14.68
CA THR A 73 23.88 -20.01 -14.16
C THR A 73 23.47 -21.01 -15.25
N GLY A 74 23.18 -20.51 -16.45
CA GLY A 74 22.64 -21.29 -17.57
C GLY A 74 21.17 -21.68 -17.43
N HIS A 75 20.47 -21.23 -16.38
CA HIS A 75 19.06 -21.54 -16.18
C HIS A 75 18.21 -20.84 -17.26
N PRO A 76 17.25 -21.52 -17.92
CA PRO A 76 16.53 -20.97 -19.07
C PRO A 76 15.39 -19.99 -18.70
N SER A 77 15.37 -19.48 -17.47
CA SER A 77 14.39 -18.45 -17.04
C SER A 77 14.93 -17.05 -17.32
N PRO A 78 14.05 -16.03 -17.34
CA PRO A 78 14.49 -14.65 -17.24
C PRO A 78 15.42 -14.45 -16.02
N PRO A 79 16.57 -13.78 -16.18
CA PRO A 79 17.49 -13.53 -15.07
C PRO A 79 17.01 -12.36 -14.20
N GLY A 80 17.16 -12.50 -12.89
CA GLY A 80 16.94 -11.47 -11.88
C GLY A 80 18.08 -10.44 -11.77
N LEU A 81 19.16 -10.59 -12.55
CA LEU A 81 20.22 -9.60 -12.69
C LEU A 81 20.58 -9.43 -14.17
N LEU A 82 20.40 -8.21 -14.68
CA LEU A 82 20.96 -7.76 -15.96
C LEU A 82 21.90 -6.61 -15.67
N ALA A 83 23.20 -6.88 -15.79
CA ALA A 83 24.26 -5.91 -15.59
C ALA A 83 25.49 -6.29 -16.40
N HIS A 84 26.35 -5.32 -16.68
CA HIS A 84 27.62 -5.57 -17.37
C HIS A 84 28.71 -4.59 -16.94
N LEU A 85 29.97 -4.99 -17.14
CA LEU A 85 31.16 -4.17 -16.93
C LEU A 85 31.70 -3.78 -18.32
N ALA A 86 31.26 -2.63 -18.84
CA ALA A 86 31.59 -2.16 -20.20
C ALA A 86 31.39 -3.22 -21.31
N GLY A 87 30.26 -3.93 -21.30
CA GLY A 87 29.94 -5.01 -22.24
C GLY A 87 30.61 -6.37 -21.96
N LYS A 88 31.46 -6.46 -20.92
CA LYS A 88 32.06 -7.71 -20.42
C LYS A 88 31.38 -8.14 -19.12
N HIS A 89 31.69 -9.36 -18.66
CA HIS A 89 31.16 -9.92 -17.40
C HIS A 89 29.62 -9.82 -17.29
N TRP A 90 28.91 -9.91 -18.41
CA TRP A 90 27.45 -9.84 -18.51
C TRP A 90 26.74 -11.11 -18.03
N ALA A 91 27.50 -12.19 -17.77
CA ALA A 91 27.00 -13.47 -17.30
C ALA A 91 27.58 -13.82 -15.92
N PRO A 92 27.25 -13.06 -14.86
CA PRO A 92 27.76 -13.35 -13.52
C PRO A 92 27.24 -14.71 -13.04
N ASP A 93 28.09 -15.43 -12.32
CA ASP A 93 27.77 -16.73 -11.72
C ASP A 93 28.22 -16.79 -10.25
N PRO A 94 27.62 -15.95 -9.38
CA PRO A 94 28.08 -15.78 -8.01
C PRO A 94 27.94 -17.06 -7.18
N ARG A 95 28.86 -17.26 -6.24
CA ARG A 95 28.89 -18.41 -5.32
C ARG A 95 28.88 -17.95 -3.88
N VAL A 96 28.16 -18.68 -3.03
CA VAL A 96 28.08 -18.36 -1.60
C VAL A 96 29.48 -18.34 -0.99
N THR A 97 29.79 -17.27 -0.29
CA THR A 97 31.05 -17.09 0.45
C THR A 97 30.84 -16.86 1.94
N ASP A 98 29.69 -16.31 2.32
CA ASP A 98 29.39 -15.98 3.72
C ASP A 98 27.88 -16.05 3.97
N VAL A 99 27.51 -16.43 5.19
CA VAL A 99 26.12 -16.52 5.64
C VAL A 99 26.05 -15.92 7.05
N GLN A 100 25.23 -14.89 7.21
CA GLN A 100 25.01 -14.22 8.47
C GLN A 100 23.55 -14.37 8.89
N THR A 101 23.33 -14.69 10.16
CA THR A 101 21.98 -14.88 10.70
C THR A 101 21.88 -14.26 12.09
N ASP A 102 20.70 -13.78 12.46
CA ASP A 102 20.43 -13.31 13.83
C ASP A 102 19.92 -14.41 14.77
N GLY A 103 19.68 -15.62 14.26
CA GLY A 103 19.13 -16.74 15.02
C GLY A 103 17.63 -16.65 15.30
N ILE A 104 16.94 -15.64 14.79
CA ILE A 104 15.51 -15.37 15.02
C ILE A 104 14.73 -15.51 13.71
N GLY A 105 14.95 -14.59 12.77
CA GLY A 105 14.18 -14.47 11.53
C GLY A 105 14.92 -13.81 10.38
N TYR A 106 16.12 -13.28 10.63
CA TYR A 106 16.92 -12.60 9.61
C TYR A 106 18.08 -13.46 9.11
N CYS A 107 18.31 -13.41 7.81
CA CYS A 107 19.44 -14.04 7.13
C CYS A 107 19.97 -13.15 6.01
N CYS A 108 21.30 -13.04 5.92
CA CYS A 108 22.02 -12.44 4.80
C CYS A 108 22.97 -13.48 4.20
N ILE A 109 22.76 -13.82 2.93
CA ILE A 109 23.62 -14.74 2.17
C ILE A 109 24.45 -13.92 1.19
N THR A 110 25.76 -13.91 1.36
CA THR A 110 26.68 -13.21 0.45
C THR A 110 27.20 -14.20 -0.60
N ALA A 111 27.02 -13.85 -1.87
CA ALA A 111 27.53 -14.60 -3.00
C ALA A 111 28.38 -13.72 -3.92
N ILE A 112 29.55 -14.20 -4.34
CA ILE A 112 30.53 -13.41 -5.11
C ILE A 112 30.85 -14.11 -6.42
N ASP A 113 30.80 -13.39 -7.54
CA ASP A 113 31.45 -13.79 -8.79
C ASP A 113 32.89 -13.27 -8.78
N ARG A 114 33.82 -14.18 -8.48
CA ARG A 114 35.26 -13.86 -8.34
C ARG A 114 35.87 -13.29 -9.62
N SER A 115 35.30 -13.59 -10.79
CA SER A 115 35.86 -13.15 -12.08
C SER A 115 35.62 -11.67 -12.36
N SER A 116 34.52 -11.12 -11.83
CA SER A 116 34.08 -9.74 -12.07
C SER A 116 34.18 -8.85 -10.83
N GLY A 117 34.24 -9.44 -9.64
CA GLY A 117 34.13 -8.70 -8.38
C GLY A 117 32.68 -8.31 -8.04
N VAL A 118 31.69 -8.79 -8.80
CA VAL A 118 30.28 -8.61 -8.48
C VAL A 118 29.95 -9.40 -7.21
N ALA A 119 29.44 -8.71 -6.19
CA ALA A 119 28.93 -9.32 -4.97
C ALA A 119 27.43 -9.07 -4.83
N LEU A 120 26.71 -10.12 -4.43
CA LEU A 120 25.29 -10.08 -4.14
C LEU A 120 25.08 -10.42 -2.66
N HIS A 121 24.29 -9.61 -1.98
CA HIS A 121 23.84 -9.88 -0.61
C HIS A 121 22.34 -10.11 -0.63
N HIS A 122 21.93 -11.35 -0.38
CA HIS A 122 20.54 -11.78 -0.41
C HIS A 122 19.97 -11.76 1.01
N LEU A 123 18.95 -10.92 1.21
CA LEU A 123 18.35 -10.66 2.51
C LEU A 123 17.03 -11.40 2.63
N ILE A 124 16.82 -12.04 3.77
CA ILE A 124 15.56 -12.63 4.20
C ILE A 124 15.24 -12.09 5.58
N ASN A 125 14.01 -11.62 5.77
CA ASN A 125 13.48 -11.27 7.08
C ASN A 125 12.11 -11.93 7.24
N LEU A 126 12.02 -12.99 8.04
CA LEU A 126 10.77 -13.63 8.40
C LEU A 126 10.11 -12.84 9.54
N VAL A 127 8.95 -12.25 9.24
CA VAL A 127 8.22 -11.38 10.15
C VAL A 127 7.36 -12.25 11.07
N GLY A 128 7.82 -12.41 12.32
CA GLY A 128 7.35 -13.43 13.26
C GLY A 128 5.82 -13.54 13.40
N ASP A 129 5.15 -12.44 13.75
CA ASP A 129 3.72 -12.47 14.09
C ASP A 129 2.81 -12.49 12.85
N SER A 130 3.26 -11.91 11.73
CA SER A 130 2.51 -11.96 10.48
C SER A 130 2.67 -13.29 9.73
N GLY A 131 3.77 -14.02 9.96
CA GLY A 131 4.12 -15.22 9.18
C GLY A 131 4.46 -14.94 7.71
N GLY A 132 4.63 -13.67 7.32
CA GLY A 132 5.16 -13.30 6.01
C GLY A 132 6.66 -13.09 6.03
N ALA A 133 7.29 -12.98 4.87
CA ALA A 133 8.71 -12.75 4.74
C ALA A 133 9.03 -11.63 3.76
N GLN A 134 10.03 -10.82 4.11
CA GLN A 134 10.63 -9.85 3.22
C GLN A 134 11.87 -10.46 2.55
N PHE A 135 12.01 -10.21 1.24
CA PHE A 135 13.21 -10.54 0.49
C PHE A 135 13.75 -9.30 -0.20
N ALA A 136 15.07 -9.16 -0.24
CA ALA A 136 15.75 -8.13 -1.02
C ALA A 136 17.10 -8.65 -1.50
N THR A 137 17.65 -8.01 -2.53
CA THR A 137 19.04 -8.22 -2.94
C THR A 137 19.76 -6.89 -3.03
N ILE A 138 20.99 -6.87 -2.48
CA ILE A 138 21.95 -5.78 -2.66
C ILE A 138 22.99 -6.22 -3.68
N LEU A 139 23.23 -5.40 -4.69
CA LEU A 139 24.33 -5.54 -5.65
C LEU A 139 25.46 -4.60 -5.24
N SER A 140 26.66 -5.14 -5.04
CA SER A 140 27.86 -4.39 -4.67
C SER A 140 28.96 -4.58 -5.73
N ASN A 141 29.66 -3.50 -6.06
CA ASN A 141 30.83 -3.54 -6.93
C ASN A 141 32.12 -3.66 -6.09
N ASN A 142 32.65 -4.87 -5.93
CA ASN A 142 33.92 -5.09 -5.23
C ASN A 142 35.13 -5.12 -6.19
N GLY A 143 34.91 -4.83 -7.48
CA GLY A 143 35.96 -4.71 -8.48
C GLY A 143 36.27 -3.25 -8.83
N ASP A 144 37.18 -3.06 -9.78
CA ASP A 144 37.66 -1.73 -10.18
C ASP A 144 36.92 -1.15 -11.41
N THR A 145 36.12 -1.98 -12.10
CA THR A 145 35.39 -1.57 -13.32
C THR A 145 33.94 -1.24 -12.96
N PRO A 146 33.39 -0.09 -13.41
CA PRO A 146 32.00 0.25 -13.12
C PRO A 146 31.00 -0.77 -13.68
N ILE A 147 29.95 -1.05 -12.89
CA ILE A 147 28.84 -1.92 -13.27
C ILE A 147 27.71 -1.05 -13.82
N SER A 148 27.31 -1.27 -15.07
CA SER A 148 26.07 -0.73 -15.63
C SER A 148 24.92 -1.67 -15.28
N LEU A 149 23.92 -1.18 -14.56
CA LEU A 149 22.77 -1.98 -14.11
C LEU A 149 21.55 -1.68 -14.97
N GLU A 150 20.92 -2.73 -15.51
CA GLU A 150 19.66 -2.66 -16.26
C GLU A 150 18.48 -3.25 -15.48
N TRP A 151 18.73 -4.29 -14.67
CA TRP A 151 17.70 -4.97 -13.88
C TRP A 151 18.32 -5.64 -12.66
N LEU A 152 17.71 -5.44 -11.49
CA LEU A 152 17.93 -6.22 -10.29
C LEU A 152 16.57 -6.54 -9.68
N SER A 153 16.21 -7.82 -9.58
CA SER A 153 15.05 -8.24 -8.80
C SER A 153 15.43 -8.45 -7.35
N ALA A 154 14.46 -8.28 -6.45
CA ALA A 154 14.63 -8.61 -5.04
C ALA A 154 14.99 -10.10 -4.88
N ILE A 155 14.35 -10.95 -5.70
CA ILE A 155 14.50 -12.40 -5.71
C ILE A 155 13.90 -13.01 -6.99
N CYS A 156 14.30 -14.22 -7.35
CA CYS A 156 13.57 -15.18 -8.17
C CYS A 156 12.90 -16.21 -7.26
N LEU A 157 11.76 -15.85 -6.68
CA LEU A 157 11.06 -16.65 -5.67
C LEU A 157 10.39 -17.87 -6.34
N PRO A 158 10.77 -19.12 -6.00
CA PRO A 158 10.04 -20.29 -6.47
C PRO A 158 8.61 -20.28 -5.90
N LEU A 159 7.65 -20.61 -6.75
CA LEU A 159 6.25 -20.72 -6.38
C LEU A 159 5.77 -22.15 -6.60
N ASP A 160 4.78 -22.57 -5.81
CA ASP A 160 4.14 -23.88 -5.98
C ASP A 160 3.47 -23.96 -7.36
N PRO A 161 3.79 -24.96 -8.21
CA PRO A 161 3.21 -25.11 -9.54
C PRO A 161 1.68 -25.27 -9.58
N ARG A 162 1.04 -25.59 -8.45
CA ARG A 162 -0.42 -25.64 -8.32
C ARG A 162 -1.05 -24.25 -8.33
N LEU A 163 -0.28 -23.19 -8.07
CA LEU A 163 -0.71 -21.81 -8.23
C LEU A 163 -0.89 -21.50 -9.72
N THR A 164 -2.13 -21.61 -10.19
CA THR A 164 -2.49 -21.50 -11.60
C THR A 164 -3.28 -20.25 -11.93
N ARG A 165 -3.58 -19.40 -10.94
CA ARG A 165 -4.34 -18.16 -11.11
C ARG A 165 -3.61 -17.00 -10.46
N VAL A 166 -3.59 -15.85 -11.14
CA VAL A 166 -3.07 -14.59 -10.63
C VAL A 166 -4.23 -13.59 -10.57
N THR A 167 -4.45 -12.98 -9.41
CA THR A 167 -5.32 -11.81 -9.27
C THR A 167 -4.43 -10.58 -9.23
N SER A 168 -4.57 -9.73 -10.25
CA SER A 168 -3.88 -8.44 -10.36
C SER A 168 -4.80 -7.29 -10.02
N PHE A 169 -4.20 -6.15 -9.66
CA PHE A 169 -4.92 -4.95 -9.25
C PHE A 169 -4.65 -3.84 -10.26
N THR A 170 -5.72 -3.38 -10.90
CA THR A 170 -5.77 -2.29 -11.88
C THR A 170 -6.61 -1.14 -11.36
N GLY A 171 -6.85 -0.14 -12.20
CA GLY A 171 -7.68 0.98 -11.89
C GLY A 171 -7.35 2.18 -12.75
N LYS A 172 -7.95 3.30 -12.35
CA LYS A 172 -7.65 4.63 -12.86
C LYS A 172 -7.97 5.63 -11.75
N TRP A 173 -7.62 6.90 -11.96
CA TRP A 173 -8.08 7.97 -11.07
C TRP A 173 -9.59 7.86 -10.82
N ALA A 174 -9.97 7.94 -9.54
CA ALA A 174 -11.32 7.81 -9.03
C ALA A 174 -11.96 6.41 -9.19
N ARG A 175 -11.16 5.37 -9.49
CA ARG A 175 -11.58 3.95 -9.55
C ARG A 175 -10.38 3.02 -9.33
N GLU A 176 -9.73 3.18 -8.19
CA GLU A 176 -8.51 2.47 -7.80
C GLU A 176 -8.78 1.03 -7.34
N PHE A 177 -7.74 0.19 -7.32
CA PHE A 177 -7.73 -1.17 -6.75
C PHE A 177 -8.79 -2.13 -7.30
N GLN A 178 -9.16 -2.00 -8.57
CA GLN A 178 -10.04 -2.95 -9.23
C GLN A 178 -9.29 -4.26 -9.48
N THR A 179 -9.98 -5.40 -9.38
CA THR A 179 -9.34 -6.71 -9.52
C THR A 179 -9.57 -7.31 -10.91
N GLU A 180 -8.55 -7.98 -11.43
CA GLU A 180 -8.62 -8.82 -12.63
C GLU A 180 -8.01 -10.18 -12.34
N GLN A 181 -8.65 -11.25 -12.81
CA GLN A 181 -8.16 -12.62 -12.65
C GLN A 181 -7.60 -13.16 -13.96
N HIS A 182 -6.40 -13.73 -13.89
CA HIS A 182 -5.64 -14.25 -15.02
C HIS A 182 -5.29 -15.71 -14.77
N ASN A 183 -5.33 -16.53 -15.82
CA ASN A 183 -4.81 -17.89 -15.77
C ASN A 183 -3.30 -17.88 -16.05
N LEU A 184 -2.53 -18.54 -15.20
CA LEU A 184 -1.09 -18.71 -15.39
C LEU A 184 -0.82 -19.87 -16.36
N VAL A 185 -0.77 -19.52 -17.63
CA VAL A 185 -0.35 -20.42 -18.72
C VAL A 185 1.18 -20.50 -18.81
N ARG A 186 1.71 -21.47 -19.58
CA ARG A 186 3.14 -21.49 -19.91
C ARG A 186 3.52 -20.20 -20.61
N GLY A 187 4.59 -19.56 -20.15
CA GLY A 187 4.96 -18.19 -20.53
C GLY A 187 5.01 -17.28 -19.31
N SER A 188 4.72 -15.99 -19.53
CA SER A 188 5.01 -14.95 -18.57
C SER A 188 3.83 -14.03 -18.39
N PHE A 189 3.44 -13.81 -17.14
CA PHE A 189 2.60 -12.71 -16.74
C PHE A 189 3.50 -11.57 -16.27
N VAL A 190 3.41 -10.39 -16.89
CA VAL A 190 4.27 -9.25 -16.58
C VAL A 190 3.42 -8.00 -16.43
N ARG A 191 3.67 -7.23 -15.36
CA ARG A 191 3.12 -5.89 -15.16
C ARG A 191 4.28 -4.93 -14.93
N GLU A 192 4.27 -3.84 -15.69
CA GLU A 192 5.24 -2.76 -15.56
C GLU A 192 4.53 -1.45 -15.27
N ASN A 193 5.23 -0.59 -14.56
CA ASN A 193 4.84 0.77 -14.31
C ASN A 193 5.99 1.73 -14.63
N ARG A 194 5.69 2.79 -15.37
CA ARG A 194 6.65 3.82 -15.83
C ARG A 194 6.20 5.25 -15.50
N ALA A 195 5.26 5.39 -14.56
CA ALA A 195 4.65 6.68 -14.22
C ALA A 195 5.45 7.52 -13.22
N GLY A 196 6.57 7.00 -12.68
CA GLY A 196 7.35 7.65 -11.62
C GLY A 196 6.70 7.65 -10.23
N ARG A 197 5.58 6.96 -10.11
CA ARG A 197 4.82 6.62 -8.91
C ARG A 197 4.14 5.29 -9.15
N THR A 198 3.64 4.56 -8.15
CA THR A 198 3.04 3.24 -8.39
C THR A 198 1.80 3.24 -9.29
N SER A 199 1.20 4.41 -9.51
CA SER A 199 0.03 4.66 -10.39
C SER A 199 -1.27 4.03 -9.89
N HIS A 200 -2.39 4.43 -10.50
CA HIS A 200 -3.69 3.81 -10.26
C HIS A 200 -3.89 2.50 -11.04
N ASP A 201 -3.15 2.31 -12.14
CA ASP A 201 -3.28 1.13 -13.01
C ASP A 201 -2.33 0.02 -12.58
N SER A 202 -1.03 0.23 -12.54
CA SER A 202 -0.06 -0.85 -12.25
C SER A 202 0.28 -0.95 -10.76
N TYR A 203 -0.65 -1.45 -9.93
CA TYR A 203 -0.38 -1.62 -8.50
C TYR A 203 0.72 -2.68 -8.23
N PRO A 204 1.67 -2.44 -7.30
CA PRO A 204 2.83 -3.29 -7.06
C PRO A 204 2.51 -4.49 -6.15
N GLY A 205 1.45 -5.24 -6.45
CA GLY A 205 1.09 -6.43 -5.68
C GLY A 205 0.16 -7.39 -6.41
N PHE A 206 0.28 -8.68 -6.08
CA PHE A 206 -0.54 -9.75 -6.63
C PHE A 206 -0.99 -10.76 -5.58
N TYR A 207 -2.07 -11.45 -5.91
CA TYR A 207 -2.50 -12.65 -5.23
C TYR A 207 -2.40 -13.83 -6.19
N LEU A 208 -1.91 -14.97 -5.73
CA LEU A 208 -1.87 -16.22 -6.48
C LEU A 208 -2.66 -17.29 -5.75
N GLY A 209 -3.35 -18.12 -6.51
CA GLY A 209 -4.09 -19.25 -5.99
C GLY A 209 -4.31 -20.34 -7.03
N THR A 210 -5.06 -21.35 -6.64
CA THR A 210 -5.51 -22.44 -7.51
C THR A 210 -6.85 -22.08 -8.16
N ALA A 211 -7.37 -22.98 -9.01
CA ALA A 211 -8.75 -22.86 -9.52
C ALA A 211 -9.83 -22.94 -8.42
N HIS A 212 -9.49 -23.46 -7.24
CA HIS A 212 -10.42 -23.75 -6.14
C HIS A 212 -10.13 -22.95 -4.86
N THR A 213 -9.18 -22.00 -4.91
CA THR A 213 -8.86 -21.14 -3.75
C THR A 213 -9.98 -20.13 -3.54
N SER A 214 -10.51 -20.05 -2.32
CA SER A 214 -11.53 -19.09 -1.88
C SER A 214 -10.98 -18.15 -0.80
N GLU A 215 -11.84 -17.32 -0.20
CA GLU A 215 -11.45 -16.50 0.95
C GLU A 215 -11.09 -17.31 2.20
N THR A 216 -11.59 -18.56 2.31
CA THR A 216 -11.51 -19.37 3.54
C THR A 216 -10.76 -20.69 3.37
N HIS A 217 -10.41 -21.09 2.15
CA HIS A 217 -9.79 -22.38 1.89
C HIS A 217 -8.86 -22.33 0.67
N GLY A 218 -7.85 -23.19 0.69
CA GLY A 218 -7.00 -23.48 -0.47
C GLY A 218 -5.66 -22.74 -0.43
N LEU A 219 -4.72 -23.23 -1.23
CA LEU A 219 -3.39 -22.66 -1.34
C LEU A 219 -3.46 -21.24 -1.92
N ALA A 220 -2.85 -20.30 -1.22
CA ALA A 220 -2.77 -18.89 -1.57
C ALA A 220 -1.36 -18.35 -1.31
N CYS A 221 -0.93 -17.43 -2.16
CA CYS A 221 0.25 -16.60 -1.96
C CYS A 221 -0.12 -15.15 -2.26
N ALA A 222 0.33 -14.21 -1.46
CA ALA A 222 0.17 -12.79 -1.73
C ALA A 222 1.53 -12.12 -1.68
N VAL A 223 1.75 -11.17 -2.57
CA VAL A 223 3.01 -10.43 -2.68
C VAL A 223 2.78 -8.94 -2.83
N HIS A 224 3.67 -8.14 -2.24
CA HIS A 224 3.72 -6.70 -2.39
C HIS A 224 5.17 -6.26 -2.54
N LEU A 225 5.47 -5.48 -3.58
CA LEU A 225 6.78 -4.83 -3.75
C LEU A 225 6.74 -3.46 -3.08
N ALA A 226 7.60 -3.24 -2.09
CA ALA A 226 7.73 -1.96 -1.39
C ALA A 226 8.54 -0.94 -2.23
N ALA A 227 8.09 -0.68 -3.45
CA ALA A 227 8.62 0.34 -4.34
C ALA A 227 7.55 1.42 -4.53
N SER A 228 7.95 2.70 -4.52
CA SER A 228 7.03 3.83 -4.71
C SER A 228 7.12 4.46 -6.10
N GLY A 229 7.93 3.91 -7.01
CA GLY A 229 8.24 4.47 -8.32
C GLY A 229 7.97 3.49 -9.47
N ASN A 230 8.81 3.59 -10.50
CA ASN A 230 8.80 2.65 -11.62
C ASN A 230 9.15 1.25 -11.13
N HIS A 231 8.37 0.25 -11.51
CA HIS A 231 8.57 -1.11 -11.06
C HIS A 231 8.12 -2.13 -12.10
N ARG A 232 8.61 -3.36 -11.94
CA ARG A 232 8.18 -4.52 -12.71
C ARG A 232 7.91 -5.66 -11.75
N MET A 233 6.78 -6.33 -11.96
CA MET A 233 6.47 -7.61 -11.34
C MET A 233 6.17 -8.65 -12.42
N ARG A 234 6.67 -9.87 -12.22
CA ARG A 234 6.62 -10.93 -13.21
C ARG A 234 6.45 -12.29 -12.57
N VAL A 235 5.60 -13.12 -13.18
CA VAL A 235 5.44 -14.54 -12.85
C VAL A 235 5.66 -15.35 -14.12
N ASP A 236 6.63 -16.24 -14.10
CA ASP A 236 6.95 -17.12 -15.21
C ASP A 236 6.57 -18.55 -14.89
N ARG A 237 5.94 -19.23 -15.86
CA ARG A 237 5.75 -20.68 -15.87
C ARG A 237 6.51 -21.29 -17.05
N LEU A 238 7.57 -22.02 -16.76
CA LEU A 238 8.47 -22.59 -17.75
C LEU A 238 7.92 -23.87 -18.38
N ALA A 239 8.62 -24.40 -19.39
CA ALA A 239 8.23 -25.59 -20.12
C ALA A 239 8.23 -26.87 -19.26
N ASP A 240 9.00 -26.87 -18.18
CA ASP A 240 9.08 -27.94 -17.18
C ASP A 240 8.13 -27.71 -15.99
N ASP A 241 7.19 -26.76 -16.14
CA ASP A 241 6.20 -26.36 -15.14
C ASP A 241 6.77 -25.72 -13.86
N THR A 242 8.06 -25.37 -13.84
CA THR A 242 8.62 -24.51 -12.79
C THR A 242 7.94 -23.15 -12.84
N VAL A 243 7.51 -22.66 -11.66
CA VAL A 243 6.93 -21.32 -11.52
C VAL A 243 7.84 -20.47 -10.65
N SER A 244 8.11 -19.24 -11.07
CA SER A 244 8.90 -18.29 -10.29
C SER A 244 8.38 -16.87 -10.42
N LEU A 245 8.55 -16.11 -9.34
CA LEU A 245 8.19 -14.70 -9.27
C LEU A 245 9.43 -13.82 -9.17
N GLN A 246 9.42 -12.71 -9.90
CA GLN A 246 10.40 -11.63 -9.80
C GLN A 246 9.70 -10.30 -9.59
N ALA A 247 10.27 -9.45 -8.75
CA ALA A 247 9.82 -8.08 -8.57
C ALA A 247 11.01 -7.18 -8.27
N GLY A 248 10.97 -5.94 -8.75
CA GLY A 248 12.03 -4.95 -8.53
C GLY A 248 11.73 -3.62 -9.19
N ASP A 249 12.57 -2.64 -8.90
CA ASP A 249 12.52 -1.31 -9.51
C ASP A 249 12.79 -1.40 -11.03
N LEU A 250 12.05 -0.63 -11.82
CA LEU A 250 12.22 -0.58 -13.27
C LEU A 250 13.04 0.65 -13.64
N LEU A 251 14.30 0.39 -13.98
CA LEU A 251 15.28 1.43 -14.29
C LEU A 251 15.14 1.97 -15.72
N LEU A 252 15.54 3.23 -15.89
CA LEU A 252 15.78 3.85 -17.18
C LEU A 252 17.19 3.50 -17.70
N PRO A 253 17.41 3.55 -19.03
CA PRO A 253 18.73 3.28 -19.60
C PRO A 253 19.81 4.21 -19.01
N GLY A 254 20.88 3.64 -18.47
CA GLY A 254 22.01 4.40 -17.94
C GLY A 254 21.75 5.11 -16.60
N GLU A 255 20.62 4.84 -15.94
CA GLU A 255 20.26 5.44 -14.66
C GLU A 255 21.20 5.03 -13.53
N ILE A 256 21.59 3.75 -13.47
CA ILE A 256 22.45 3.24 -12.40
C ILE A 256 23.78 2.75 -12.97
N THR A 257 24.87 3.32 -12.46
CA THR A 257 26.24 2.88 -12.71
C THR A 257 26.99 2.84 -11.39
N LEU A 258 27.38 1.65 -10.93
CA LEU A 258 28.06 1.46 -9.65
C LEU A 258 29.57 1.50 -9.85
N LYS A 259 30.24 2.51 -9.31
CA LYS A 259 31.70 2.58 -9.21
C LYS A 259 32.22 1.58 -8.17
N ALA A 260 33.54 1.40 -8.13
CA ALA A 260 34.18 0.56 -7.12
C ALA A 260 33.75 0.96 -5.70
N GLY A 261 33.27 0.00 -4.92
CA GLY A 261 32.76 0.18 -3.56
C GLY A 261 31.33 0.69 -3.46
N GLU A 262 30.67 1.04 -4.56
CA GLU A 262 29.26 1.45 -4.56
C GLU A 262 28.32 0.23 -4.59
N GLN A 263 27.10 0.44 -4.09
CA GLN A 263 26.06 -0.58 -4.00
C GLN A 263 24.70 -0.05 -4.47
N HIS A 264 23.85 -0.95 -4.94
CA HIS A 264 22.43 -0.70 -5.20
C HIS A 264 21.58 -1.71 -4.47
N ILE A 265 20.52 -1.23 -3.82
CA ILE A 265 19.57 -2.05 -3.06
C ILE A 265 18.26 -2.05 -3.84
N CYS A 266 17.79 -3.23 -4.24
CA CYS A 266 16.45 -3.36 -4.79
C CYS A 266 15.39 -3.16 -3.69
N ALA A 267 14.26 -2.54 -4.03
CA ALA A 267 13.10 -2.51 -3.15
C ALA A 267 12.70 -3.91 -2.64
N PRO A 268 12.42 -4.08 -1.33
CA PRO A 268 12.06 -5.38 -0.78
C PRO A 268 10.67 -5.83 -1.25
N ILE A 269 10.52 -7.12 -1.48
CA ILE A 269 9.22 -7.78 -1.67
C ILE A 269 8.78 -8.40 -0.35
N PHE A 270 7.55 -8.17 0.07
CA PHE A 270 6.89 -8.92 1.13
C PHE A 270 6.03 -10.02 0.51
N ALA A 271 6.16 -11.25 0.99
CA ALA A 271 5.37 -12.40 0.55
C ALA A 271 4.74 -13.12 1.75
N ALA A 272 3.50 -13.57 1.60
CA ALA A 272 2.78 -14.36 2.58
C ALA A 272 2.12 -15.57 1.90
N TRP A 273 2.01 -16.67 2.64
CA TRP A 273 1.42 -17.92 2.15
C TRP A 273 0.41 -18.50 3.14
N SER A 274 -0.55 -19.24 2.62
CA SER A 274 -1.54 -19.96 3.42
C SER A 274 -2.15 -21.11 2.63
N ASP A 275 -2.60 -22.16 3.32
CA ASP A 275 -3.51 -23.17 2.80
C ASP A 275 -4.98 -22.93 3.23
N ALA A 276 -5.23 -21.85 3.97
CA ALA A 276 -6.53 -21.37 4.44
C ALA A 276 -7.13 -20.25 3.57
N GLY A 277 -6.68 -20.10 2.33
CA GLY A 277 -7.29 -19.19 1.33
C GLY A 277 -6.80 -17.74 1.36
N TYR A 278 -7.43 -16.91 0.51
CA TYR A 278 -7.05 -15.50 0.30
C TYR A 278 -7.27 -14.60 1.51
N GLY A 279 -8.27 -14.92 2.34
CA GLY A 279 -8.56 -14.15 3.55
C GLY A 279 -7.44 -14.26 4.56
N ASP A 280 -6.80 -15.42 4.66
CA ASP A 280 -5.69 -15.63 5.59
C ASP A 280 -4.44 -14.85 5.20
N VAL A 281 -3.99 -14.97 3.95
CA VAL A 281 -2.84 -14.15 3.48
C VAL A 281 -3.13 -12.65 3.58
N THR A 282 -4.39 -12.21 3.40
CA THR A 282 -4.80 -10.81 3.62
C THR A 282 -4.57 -10.37 5.06
N ARG A 283 -4.99 -11.17 6.04
CA ARG A 283 -4.76 -10.86 7.46
C ARG A 283 -3.26 -10.86 7.79
N LYS A 284 -2.46 -11.74 7.18
CA LYS A 284 -0.99 -11.70 7.31
C LYS A 284 -0.40 -10.38 6.81
N LEU A 285 -0.82 -9.90 5.63
CA LEU A 285 -0.42 -8.57 5.13
C LEU A 285 -0.87 -7.45 6.06
N HIS A 286 -2.11 -7.51 6.56
CA HIS A 286 -2.65 -6.49 7.47
C HIS A 286 -1.89 -6.44 8.79
N SER A 287 -1.55 -7.59 9.38
CA SER A 287 -0.72 -7.64 10.59
C SER A 287 0.66 -7.08 10.32
N PHE A 288 1.32 -7.44 9.21
CA PHE A 288 2.60 -6.83 8.84
C PHE A 288 2.50 -5.30 8.72
N VAL A 289 1.47 -4.79 8.03
CA VAL A 289 1.29 -3.35 7.87
C VAL A 289 1.06 -2.67 9.22
N ARG A 290 0.17 -3.21 10.05
CA ARG A 290 -0.23 -2.62 11.34
C ARG A 290 0.86 -2.70 12.40
N ASP A 291 1.54 -3.84 12.51
CA ASP A 291 2.38 -4.18 13.66
C ASP A 291 3.87 -3.92 13.37
N ASP A 292 4.32 -4.07 12.11
CA ASP A 292 5.74 -3.96 11.74
C ASP A 292 6.06 -2.73 10.87
N LEU A 293 5.15 -2.35 9.97
CA LEU A 293 5.40 -1.31 8.96
C LEU A 293 5.04 0.10 9.46
N VAL A 294 3.81 0.29 9.94
CA VAL A 294 3.30 1.59 10.38
C VAL A 294 3.93 1.99 11.72
N LYS A 295 4.65 3.12 11.71
CA LYS A 295 5.35 3.68 12.88
C LYS A 295 4.76 5.05 13.21
N GLY A 296 4.66 5.40 14.50
CA GLY A 296 4.22 6.73 14.96
C GLY A 296 2.84 6.73 15.64
N PRO A 297 2.14 7.88 15.68
CA PRO A 297 0.86 8.00 16.38
C PRO A 297 -0.19 7.01 15.88
N LYS A 298 -0.71 6.19 16.80
CA LYS A 298 -1.79 5.23 16.52
C LYS A 298 -3.18 5.87 16.51
N SER A 299 -3.32 7.09 17.05
CA SER A 299 -4.60 7.81 17.02
C SER A 299 -5.12 7.97 15.59
N ARG A 300 -6.41 7.73 15.40
CA ARG A 300 -7.13 7.84 14.13
C ARG A 300 -8.31 8.82 14.30
N PRO A 301 -8.01 10.14 14.40
CA PRO A 301 -9.03 11.14 14.65
C PRO A 301 -9.93 11.32 13.44
N VAL A 302 -11.23 11.55 13.65
CA VAL A 302 -12.16 11.83 12.55
C VAL A 302 -11.82 13.18 11.88
N HIS A 303 -11.49 13.14 10.58
CA HIS A 303 -11.10 14.33 9.80
C HIS A 303 -12.28 15.16 9.32
N PHE A 304 -12.11 16.46 9.31
CA PHE A 304 -12.77 17.38 8.40
C PHE A 304 -11.73 17.96 7.45
N ASN A 305 -11.86 17.70 6.14
CA ASN A 305 -11.01 18.28 5.10
C ASN A 305 -11.79 19.38 4.34
N THR A 306 -11.17 20.54 4.14
CA THR A 306 -11.83 21.69 3.52
C THR A 306 -11.96 21.63 1.99
N TRP A 307 -11.29 20.71 1.30
CA TRP A 307 -11.16 20.71 -0.16
C TRP A 307 -12.50 20.80 -0.90
N GLU A 308 -13.37 19.79 -0.81
CA GLU A 308 -14.67 19.86 -1.49
C GLU A 308 -15.69 20.79 -0.80
N ALA A 309 -15.36 21.31 0.39
CA ALA A 309 -16.19 22.30 1.07
C ALA A 309 -16.03 23.69 0.43
N VAL A 310 -14.81 24.09 0.09
CA VAL A 310 -14.51 25.46 -0.37
C VAL A 310 -13.64 25.56 -1.62
N TYR A 311 -12.99 24.48 -2.05
CA TYR A 311 -11.94 24.50 -3.07
C TYR A 311 -10.96 25.64 -2.80
N PHE A 312 -10.73 26.53 -3.77
CA PHE A 312 -9.84 27.68 -3.60
C PHE A 312 -10.53 28.94 -3.04
N ASP A 313 -11.85 28.90 -2.80
CA ASP A 313 -12.66 30.03 -2.30
C ASP A 313 -12.54 30.19 -0.78
N HIS A 314 -11.32 30.49 -0.35
CA HIS A 314 -10.93 30.69 1.04
C HIS A 314 -11.30 32.10 1.52
N SER A 315 -11.88 32.18 2.72
CA SER A 315 -11.90 33.40 3.53
C SER A 315 -11.76 33.03 5.00
N PRO A 316 -11.12 33.86 5.85
CA PRO A 316 -11.01 33.58 7.28
C PRO A 316 -12.38 33.30 7.93
N GLU A 317 -13.37 34.15 7.71
CA GLU A 317 -14.72 33.97 8.26
C GLU A 317 -15.33 32.59 7.93
N LYS A 318 -15.25 32.17 6.67
CA LYS A 318 -15.78 30.89 6.21
C LYS A 318 -15.07 29.71 6.86
N LEU A 319 -13.74 29.78 7.00
CA LEU A 319 -12.95 28.72 7.61
C LEU A 319 -13.18 28.60 9.13
N PHE A 320 -13.35 29.72 9.83
CA PHE A 320 -13.72 29.70 11.25
C PHE A 320 -15.10 29.07 11.44
N SER A 321 -16.09 29.49 10.65
CA SER A 321 -17.44 28.90 10.71
C SER A 321 -17.45 27.41 10.37
N LEU A 322 -16.64 26.97 9.39
CA LEU A 322 -16.50 25.55 9.07
C LEU A 322 -15.85 24.77 10.21
N ALA A 323 -14.87 25.35 10.92
CA ALA A 323 -14.25 24.72 12.08
C ALA A 323 -15.26 24.52 13.22
N GLU A 324 -16.11 25.51 13.50
CA GLU A 324 -17.18 25.41 14.49
C GLU A 324 -18.19 24.30 14.13
N GLN A 325 -18.63 24.27 12.87
CA GLN A 325 -19.55 23.24 12.36
C GLN A 325 -18.93 21.83 12.40
N ALA A 326 -17.65 21.71 12.04
CA ALA A 326 -16.92 20.45 12.11
C ALA A 326 -16.82 19.93 13.55
N ALA A 327 -16.52 20.81 14.52
CA ALA A 327 -16.53 20.46 15.94
C ALA A 327 -17.92 20.03 16.43
N GLU A 328 -18.98 20.72 16.00
CA GLU A 328 -20.37 20.42 16.40
C GLU A 328 -20.83 19.01 16.00
N VAL A 329 -20.42 18.54 14.81
CA VAL A 329 -20.71 17.17 14.34
C VAL A 329 -19.73 16.13 14.89
N GLY A 330 -18.67 16.57 15.58
CA GLY A 330 -17.75 15.70 16.32
C GLY A 330 -16.44 15.36 15.59
N ALA A 331 -16.00 16.18 14.63
CA ALA A 331 -14.66 16.06 14.07
C ALA A 331 -13.58 16.23 15.17
N GLU A 332 -12.43 15.57 14.98
CA GLU A 332 -11.30 15.59 15.91
C GLU A 332 -10.06 16.22 15.26
N ARG A 333 -10.07 16.39 13.93
CA ARG A 333 -9.02 17.08 13.18
C ARG A 333 -9.62 17.94 12.08
N PHE A 334 -9.18 19.19 11.98
CA PHE A 334 -9.50 20.10 10.88
C PHE A 334 -8.29 20.25 9.96
N VAL A 335 -8.44 19.90 8.68
CA VAL A 335 -7.38 19.95 7.68
C VAL A 335 -7.69 21.04 6.68
N LEU A 336 -6.84 22.08 6.65
CA LEU A 336 -6.88 23.10 5.61
C LEU A 336 -6.18 22.55 4.36
N ASP A 337 -6.95 22.33 3.30
CA ASP A 337 -6.47 21.77 2.03
C ASP A 337 -5.88 22.86 1.09
N ASP A 338 -5.67 22.55 -0.19
CA ASP A 338 -4.98 23.39 -1.18
C ASP A 338 -5.54 24.83 -1.24
N GLY A 339 -4.64 25.81 -1.48
CA GLY A 339 -5.00 27.23 -1.62
C GLY A 339 -4.53 28.16 -0.50
N TRP A 340 -3.96 27.67 0.60
CA TRP A 340 -3.52 28.51 1.72
C TRP A 340 -2.25 29.34 1.45
N PHE A 341 -1.51 29.03 0.38
CA PHE A 341 -0.16 29.54 0.09
C PHE A 341 -0.07 30.40 -1.16
N GLY A 342 0.98 31.23 -1.24
CA GLY A 342 1.37 32.00 -2.42
C GLY A 342 0.21 32.62 -3.21
N ALA A 343 0.26 32.47 -4.54
CA ALA A 343 -0.77 32.91 -5.48
C ALA A 343 -1.85 31.82 -5.77
N ARG A 344 -1.96 30.78 -4.95
CA ARG A 344 -2.72 29.54 -5.22
C ARG A 344 -4.24 29.71 -5.16
N ARG A 345 -4.84 30.46 -6.08
CA ARG A 345 -6.30 30.66 -6.21
C ARG A 345 -6.97 29.67 -7.18
N ASN A 346 -6.16 28.85 -7.84
CA ASN A 346 -6.54 27.79 -8.77
C ASN A 346 -5.34 26.84 -8.93
N ASP A 347 -5.48 25.79 -9.73
CA ASP A 347 -4.45 24.78 -9.93
C ASP A 347 -3.26 25.21 -10.83
N ARG A 348 -3.25 26.45 -11.35
CA ARG A 348 -2.30 26.93 -12.36
C ARG A 348 -1.11 27.73 -11.84
N ALA A 349 -1.15 28.17 -10.58
CA ALA A 349 -0.13 29.05 -10.01
C ALA A 349 0.19 28.71 -8.55
N GLY A 350 1.37 29.13 -8.09
CA GLY A 350 1.78 29.11 -6.68
C GLY A 350 2.37 27.81 -6.13
N LEU A 351 2.22 26.64 -6.77
CA LEU A 351 2.95 25.44 -6.34
C LEU A 351 4.46 25.72 -6.33
N GLY A 352 5.12 25.32 -5.25
CA GLY A 352 6.51 25.64 -4.95
C GLY A 352 6.67 26.79 -3.94
N ASP A 353 5.72 27.73 -3.88
CA ASP A 353 5.79 28.91 -3.01
C ASP A 353 5.13 28.62 -1.64
N TRP A 354 5.78 27.81 -0.79
CA TRP A 354 5.27 27.33 0.50
C TRP A 354 5.27 28.40 1.61
N TYR A 355 4.67 29.56 1.34
CA TYR A 355 4.48 30.67 2.26
C TYR A 355 2.99 30.99 2.36
N VAL A 356 2.50 31.25 3.57
CA VAL A 356 1.09 31.61 3.79
C VAL A 356 0.75 32.87 2.98
N SER A 357 -0.32 32.78 2.19
CA SER A 357 -0.79 33.88 1.35
C SER A 357 -1.38 34.99 2.21
N ARG A 358 -0.69 36.13 2.34
CA ARG A 358 -1.18 37.28 3.12
C ARG A 358 -2.37 37.98 2.47
N ASP A 359 -2.58 37.80 1.17
CA ASP A 359 -3.74 38.33 0.47
C ASP A 359 -5.05 37.65 0.89
N VAL A 360 -4.98 36.37 1.28
CA VAL A 360 -6.14 35.58 1.77
C VAL A 360 -6.17 35.49 3.29
N HIS A 361 -5.00 35.36 3.90
CA HIS A 361 -4.80 35.24 5.34
C HIS A 361 -3.91 36.40 5.82
N PRO A 362 -4.43 37.64 5.93
CA PRO A 362 -3.64 38.83 6.28
C PRO A 362 -2.88 38.65 7.60
N ASP A 363 -3.52 38.05 8.59
CA ASP A 363 -2.91 37.76 9.90
C ASP A 363 -2.18 36.40 9.97
N GLY A 364 -2.06 35.71 8.83
CA GLY A 364 -1.50 34.37 8.72
C GLY A 364 -2.48 33.28 9.16
N LEU A 365 -1.99 32.04 9.32
CA LEU A 365 -2.83 30.90 9.71
C LEU A 365 -2.91 30.68 11.23
N ARG A 366 -2.08 31.36 12.03
CA ARG A 366 -2.04 31.18 13.49
C ARG A 366 -3.41 31.38 14.15
N PRO A 367 -4.20 32.43 13.81
CA PRO A 367 -5.52 32.60 14.41
C PRO A 367 -6.48 31.43 14.14
N LEU A 368 -6.48 30.89 12.92
CA LEU A 368 -7.32 29.73 12.56
C LEU A 368 -6.86 28.48 13.32
N ALA A 369 -5.56 28.21 13.35
CA ALA A 369 -5.00 27.05 14.05
C ALA A 369 -5.31 27.09 15.55
N ASP A 370 -5.20 28.26 16.18
CA ASP A 370 -5.55 28.46 17.59
C ASP A 370 -7.04 28.26 17.85
N HIS A 371 -7.89 28.77 16.94
CA HIS A 371 -9.33 28.60 17.06
C HIS A 371 -9.73 27.12 16.94
N VAL A 372 -9.19 26.39 15.95
CA VAL A 372 -9.40 24.94 15.77
C VAL A 372 -9.02 24.18 17.05
N ARG A 373 -7.86 24.49 17.64
CA ARG A 373 -7.44 23.88 18.92
C ARG A 373 -8.35 24.25 20.08
N SER A 374 -8.84 25.49 20.14
CA SER A 374 -9.78 25.92 21.18
C SER A 374 -11.11 25.16 21.13
N LEU A 375 -11.48 24.63 19.96
CA LEU A 375 -12.63 23.76 19.76
C LEU A 375 -12.34 22.27 20.07
N GLY A 376 -11.12 21.95 20.51
CA GLY A 376 -10.71 20.59 20.86
C GLY A 376 -10.30 19.72 19.66
N MET A 377 -10.01 20.31 18.51
CA MET A 377 -9.56 19.61 17.32
C MET A 377 -8.07 19.81 17.05
N GLU A 378 -7.43 18.83 16.41
CA GLU A 378 -6.10 18.97 15.83
C GLU A 378 -6.14 19.84 14.57
N PHE A 379 -5.09 20.64 14.34
CA PHE A 379 -4.92 21.39 13.09
C PHE A 379 -4.00 20.63 12.13
N GLY A 380 -4.43 20.50 10.87
CA GLY A 380 -3.69 19.86 9.80
C GLY A 380 -3.61 20.72 8.54
N LEU A 381 -2.61 20.44 7.69
CA LEU A 381 -2.33 21.25 6.51
C LEU A 381 -1.95 20.39 5.29
N TRP A 382 -2.40 20.78 4.10
CA TRP A 382 -2.04 20.11 2.85
C TRP A 382 -0.75 20.67 2.24
N PHE A 383 0.05 19.79 1.63
CA PHE A 383 1.21 20.14 0.82
C PHE A 383 1.28 19.23 -0.43
N GLU A 384 1.85 19.75 -1.52
CA GLU A 384 2.28 18.97 -2.70
C GLU A 384 3.75 19.25 -3.02
N PRO A 385 4.70 18.83 -2.14
CA PRO A 385 6.07 19.34 -2.12
C PRO A 385 6.89 19.03 -3.37
N GLU A 386 6.48 18.02 -4.13
CA GLU A 386 7.24 17.49 -5.27
C GLU A 386 7.03 18.29 -6.56
N MET A 387 6.22 19.35 -6.51
CA MET A 387 5.71 20.04 -7.70
C MET A 387 5.91 21.55 -7.62
N VAL A 388 6.02 22.16 -8.80
CA VAL A 388 6.12 23.60 -8.97
C VAL A 388 5.26 24.06 -10.15
N ASN A 389 4.60 25.21 -10.05
CA ASN A 389 3.92 25.82 -11.19
C ASN A 389 4.93 26.69 -11.97
N PRO A 390 4.88 26.72 -13.32
CA PRO A 390 5.63 27.70 -14.09
C PRO A 390 5.34 29.15 -13.67
N ASP A 391 4.10 29.42 -13.24
CA ASP A 391 3.73 30.67 -12.56
C ASP A 391 3.89 30.53 -11.04
N SER A 392 5.13 30.55 -10.57
CA SER A 392 5.52 30.63 -9.15
C SER A 392 6.80 31.46 -9.01
N ASP A 393 7.02 32.03 -7.84
CA ASP A 393 8.27 32.75 -7.56
C ASP A 393 9.46 31.78 -7.53
N LEU A 394 9.26 30.57 -7.00
CA LEU A 394 10.27 29.51 -7.00
C LEU A 394 10.76 29.19 -8.42
N TYR A 395 9.85 28.94 -9.37
CA TYR A 395 10.25 28.61 -10.74
C TYR A 395 10.89 29.79 -11.47
N ARG A 396 10.44 31.03 -11.22
CA ARG A 396 11.08 32.23 -11.78
C ARG A 396 12.51 32.41 -11.28
N ALA A 397 12.76 32.13 -10.01
CA ALA A 397 14.09 32.22 -9.41
C ALA A 397 14.99 31.05 -9.79
N HIS A 398 14.40 29.85 -9.90
CA HIS A 398 15.10 28.59 -10.07
C HIS A 398 14.43 27.71 -11.14
N PRO A 399 14.46 28.12 -12.42
CA PRO A 399 13.87 27.32 -13.50
C PRO A 399 14.62 26.00 -13.71
N ASP A 400 15.87 25.89 -13.21
CA ASP A 400 16.73 24.71 -13.26
C ASP A 400 16.42 23.66 -12.17
N TRP A 401 15.49 23.93 -11.24
CA TRP A 401 15.12 23.01 -10.16
C TRP A 401 14.10 21.94 -10.56
N VAL A 402 13.68 21.89 -11.83
CA VAL A 402 12.73 20.88 -12.32
C VAL A 402 13.45 19.73 -13.00
N LEU A 403 12.84 18.55 -12.95
CA LEU A 403 13.28 17.44 -13.81
C LEU A 403 13.03 17.80 -15.28
N GLN A 404 14.01 17.55 -16.13
CA GLN A 404 13.98 17.93 -17.54
C GLN A 404 14.86 17.02 -18.39
N VAL A 405 14.62 17.03 -19.70
CA VAL A 405 15.51 16.40 -20.69
C VAL A 405 16.11 17.52 -21.53
N GLU A 406 17.43 17.46 -21.74
CA GLU A 406 18.16 18.44 -22.56
C GLU A 406 17.52 18.54 -23.96
N ASP A 407 17.37 19.77 -24.46
CA ASP A 407 16.74 20.10 -25.73
C ASP A 407 15.27 19.64 -25.91
N ALA A 408 14.59 19.22 -24.83
CA ALA A 408 13.17 18.87 -24.85
C ALA A 408 12.31 19.91 -24.12
N GLU A 409 11.15 20.23 -24.69
CA GLU A 409 10.18 21.09 -24.00
C GLU A 409 9.65 20.39 -22.72
N PRO A 410 9.57 21.10 -21.57
CA PRO A 410 8.97 20.56 -20.36
C PRO A 410 7.51 20.15 -20.57
N ILE A 411 7.17 18.91 -20.24
CA ILE A 411 5.79 18.42 -20.33
C ILE A 411 5.03 18.88 -19.09
N VAL A 412 4.09 19.80 -19.29
CA VAL A 412 3.17 20.29 -18.26
C VAL A 412 1.98 19.35 -18.15
N SER A 413 1.70 18.89 -16.93
CA SER A 413 0.49 18.13 -16.57
C SER A 413 -0.16 18.81 -15.38
N ARG A 414 -1.48 18.99 -15.38
CA ARG A 414 -2.22 19.79 -14.37
C ARG A 414 -1.57 21.16 -14.11
N HIS A 415 -1.07 21.80 -15.17
CA HIS A 415 -0.40 23.11 -15.10
C HIS A 415 0.86 23.18 -14.22
N GLN A 416 1.47 22.05 -13.85
CA GLN A 416 2.64 21.95 -12.96
C GLN A 416 3.77 21.13 -13.58
N LEU A 417 4.98 21.28 -13.03
CA LEU A 417 6.21 20.55 -13.35
C LEU A 417 6.75 19.84 -12.09
N PRO A 418 7.43 18.70 -12.22
CA PRO A 418 8.06 18.01 -11.10
C PRO A 418 9.38 18.67 -10.72
N LEU A 419 9.59 18.91 -9.43
CA LEU A 419 10.88 19.33 -8.88
C LEU A 419 11.89 18.18 -8.89
N ASP A 420 13.16 18.48 -9.14
CA ASP A 420 14.28 17.55 -8.99
C ASP A 420 14.71 17.49 -7.52
N LEU A 421 14.13 16.53 -6.78
CA LEU A 421 14.43 16.31 -5.37
C LEU A 421 15.81 15.67 -5.15
N THR A 422 16.51 15.24 -6.22
CA THR A 422 17.89 14.75 -6.10
C THR A 422 18.88 15.87 -5.83
N ARG A 423 18.47 17.12 -6.05
CA ARG A 423 19.23 18.32 -5.70
C ARG A 423 19.09 18.61 -4.19
N PRO A 424 20.21 18.70 -3.44
CA PRO A 424 20.18 19.03 -2.02
C PRO A 424 19.44 20.35 -1.73
N GLU A 425 19.58 21.35 -2.59
CA GLU A 425 18.97 22.68 -2.45
C GLU A 425 17.44 22.62 -2.45
N VAL A 426 16.86 21.78 -3.33
CA VAL A 426 15.42 21.56 -3.42
C VAL A 426 14.94 20.85 -2.16
N SER A 427 15.64 19.78 -1.75
CA SER A 427 15.30 19.01 -0.55
C SER A 427 15.39 19.86 0.73
N ASP A 428 16.43 20.68 0.86
CA ASP A 428 16.65 21.58 1.99
C ASP A 428 15.58 22.67 2.07
N TYR A 429 15.24 23.30 0.94
CA TYR A 429 14.15 24.27 0.86
C TYR A 429 12.83 23.67 1.35
N LEU A 430 12.44 22.51 0.81
CA LEU A 430 11.18 21.86 1.18
C LEU A 430 11.18 21.44 2.65
N PHE A 431 12.29 20.87 3.13
CA PHE A 431 12.45 20.49 4.54
C PHE A 431 12.27 21.71 5.46
N GLU A 432 12.97 22.82 5.19
CA GLU A 432 12.89 24.03 5.99
C GLU A 432 11.47 24.60 5.99
N ARG A 433 10.85 24.75 4.82
CA ARG A 433 9.50 25.34 4.70
C ARG A 433 8.45 24.52 5.45
N ILE A 434 8.46 23.20 5.28
CA ILE A 434 7.46 22.32 5.92
C ILE A 434 7.68 22.30 7.43
N THR A 435 8.92 22.07 7.90
CA THR A 435 9.18 21.95 9.34
C THR A 435 8.96 23.27 10.10
N THR A 436 9.28 24.40 9.48
CA THR A 436 9.00 25.74 10.05
C THR A 436 7.50 25.92 10.27
N LEU A 437 6.67 25.64 9.25
CA LEU A 437 5.21 25.78 9.38
C LEU A 437 4.63 24.81 10.40
N VAL A 438 5.15 23.58 10.44
CA VAL A 438 4.73 22.58 11.44
C VAL A 438 4.96 23.09 12.86
N GLN A 439 6.12 23.69 13.12
CA GLN A 439 6.48 24.22 14.44
C GLN A 439 5.74 25.52 14.79
N GLU A 440 5.67 26.47 13.85
CA GLU A 440 5.05 27.80 14.10
C GLU A 440 3.54 27.71 14.35
N LEU A 441 2.87 26.80 13.64
CA LEU A 441 1.42 26.65 13.68
C LEU A 441 0.95 25.49 14.57
N ASP A 442 1.87 24.72 15.16
CA ASP A 442 1.58 23.52 15.94
C ASP A 442 0.69 22.55 15.15
N ILE A 443 1.20 22.13 13.98
CA ILE A 443 0.52 21.25 13.04
C ILE A 443 0.70 19.80 13.50
N ALA A 444 -0.40 19.11 13.80
CA ALA A 444 -0.39 17.70 14.18
C ALA A 444 -0.42 16.76 12.97
N TYR A 445 -0.75 17.29 11.78
CA TYR A 445 -0.98 16.48 10.59
C TYR A 445 -0.65 17.19 9.28
N ILE A 446 0.00 16.47 8.35
CA ILE A 446 0.06 16.89 6.94
C ILE A 446 -0.55 15.87 6.00
N LYS A 447 -1.25 16.36 4.97
CA LYS A 447 -1.61 15.59 3.76
C LYS A 447 -0.55 15.87 2.71
N TRP A 448 0.28 14.88 2.39
CA TRP A 448 1.35 14.95 1.41
C TRP A 448 0.84 14.46 0.07
N ASP A 449 0.62 15.35 -0.88
CA ASP A 449 0.03 15.06 -2.18
C ASP A 449 1.06 15.06 -3.33
N MET A 450 0.68 14.46 -4.45
CA MET A 450 1.46 14.36 -5.68
C MET A 450 0.53 14.09 -6.88
N ASN A 451 0.23 15.11 -7.69
CA ASN A 451 -0.91 15.08 -8.62
C ASN A 451 -0.58 14.84 -10.10
N ARG A 452 0.61 14.33 -10.43
CA ARG A 452 0.95 13.98 -11.82
C ARG A 452 1.91 12.80 -11.91
N ASP A 453 1.92 12.12 -13.05
CA ASP A 453 3.02 11.24 -13.38
C ASP A 453 4.30 12.05 -13.65
N ILE A 454 5.46 11.43 -13.55
CA ILE A 454 6.74 12.06 -13.87
C ILE A 454 7.09 11.77 -15.32
N GLN A 455 7.14 12.83 -16.12
CA GLN A 455 7.68 12.80 -17.49
C GLN A 455 9.05 13.47 -17.48
N HIS A 456 9.95 13.02 -18.35
CA HIS A 456 11.31 13.57 -18.50
C HIS A 456 12.10 13.61 -17.17
N PRO A 457 12.31 12.47 -16.48
CA PRO A 457 13.04 12.43 -15.20
C PRO A 457 14.56 12.57 -15.39
N GLY A 458 15.03 13.54 -16.17
CA GLY A 458 16.44 13.88 -16.25
C GLY A 458 16.82 14.86 -15.14
N GLY A 459 17.91 14.57 -14.46
CA GLY A 459 18.44 15.40 -13.38
C GLY A 459 19.35 16.51 -13.90
N ALA A 460 19.95 17.25 -12.97
CA ALA A 460 20.84 18.36 -13.27
C ALA A 460 22.07 18.03 -14.16
N ASP A 461 22.51 16.77 -14.20
CA ASP A 461 23.62 16.30 -15.04
C ASP A 461 23.18 15.69 -16.39
N GLY A 462 21.88 15.77 -16.71
CA GLY A 462 21.27 15.23 -17.92
C GLY A 462 21.03 13.72 -17.89
N ARG A 463 21.42 13.01 -16.83
CA ARG A 463 21.15 11.57 -16.68
C ARG A 463 19.73 11.33 -16.16
N PRO A 464 19.11 10.19 -16.48
CA PRO A 464 17.85 9.81 -15.85
C PRO A 464 18.07 9.56 -14.35
N VAL A 465 17.16 10.09 -13.53
CA VAL A 465 17.21 10.05 -12.06
C VAL A 465 15.87 9.64 -11.43
N MET A 466 15.02 8.91 -12.14
CA MET A 466 13.70 8.47 -11.64
C MET A 466 13.79 7.66 -10.32
N HIS A 467 14.70 6.69 -10.24
CA HIS A 467 14.96 5.92 -9.03
C HIS A 467 15.47 6.81 -7.89
N ALA A 468 16.46 7.66 -8.18
CA ALA A 468 17.04 8.58 -7.20
C ALA A 468 16.01 9.63 -6.71
N GLN A 469 15.14 10.10 -7.60
CA GLN A 469 14.02 11.00 -7.30
C GLN A 469 13.06 10.35 -6.29
N THR A 470 12.61 9.12 -6.55
CA THR A 470 11.72 8.39 -5.62
C THR A 470 12.41 8.13 -4.27
N ALA A 471 13.71 7.82 -4.28
CA ALA A 471 14.50 7.67 -3.05
C ALA A 471 14.66 9.01 -2.29
N ALA A 472 14.80 10.13 -3.00
CA ALA A 472 14.90 11.46 -2.41
C ALA A 472 13.59 11.89 -1.73
N VAL A 473 12.43 11.59 -2.30
CA VAL A 473 11.12 11.75 -1.65
C VAL A 473 11.08 11.00 -0.32
N SER A 474 11.45 9.71 -0.35
CA SER A 474 11.49 8.85 0.83
C SER A 474 12.43 9.39 1.91
N THR A 475 13.57 9.95 1.50
CA THR A 475 14.58 10.55 2.39
C THR A 475 14.09 11.85 3.00
N LEU A 476 13.44 12.72 2.23
CA LEU A 476 12.87 13.97 2.70
C LEU A 476 11.79 13.73 3.75
N ILE A 477 10.87 12.79 3.50
CA ILE A 477 9.82 12.45 4.47
C ILE A 477 10.44 11.91 5.76
N ASN A 478 11.44 11.03 5.67
CA ASN A 478 12.15 10.52 6.86
C ASN A 478 12.85 11.64 7.64
N ARG A 479 13.47 12.61 6.96
CA ARG A 479 14.10 13.77 7.59
C ARG A 479 13.06 14.63 8.32
N ILE A 480 11.89 14.87 7.72
CA ILE A 480 10.78 15.60 8.35
C ILE A 480 10.28 14.86 9.59
N ARG A 481 10.07 13.54 9.52
CA ARG A 481 9.67 12.74 10.69
C ARG A 481 10.70 12.76 11.81
N GLY A 482 12.00 12.76 11.46
CA GLY A 482 13.07 12.89 12.45
C GLY A 482 13.05 14.24 13.17
N ALA A 483 12.69 15.31 12.46
CA ALA A 483 12.56 16.66 13.04
C ALA A 483 11.22 16.89 13.76
N CYS A 484 10.16 16.19 13.35
CA CYS A 484 8.80 16.33 13.86
C CYS A 484 8.19 14.93 14.16
N PRO A 485 8.65 14.23 15.21
CA PRO A 485 8.28 12.82 15.45
C PRO A 485 6.79 12.58 15.75
N GLU A 486 6.10 13.59 16.31
CA GLU A 486 4.66 13.53 16.61
C GLU A 486 3.78 13.85 15.40
N LEU A 487 4.36 14.31 14.29
CA LEU A 487 3.62 14.69 13.08
C LEU A 487 3.06 13.45 12.38
N ALA A 488 1.73 13.39 12.25
CA ALA A 488 1.08 12.40 11.39
C ALA A 488 1.15 12.85 9.92
N ILE A 489 1.44 11.92 9.01
CA ILE A 489 1.52 12.21 7.56
C ILE A 489 0.51 11.30 6.84
N GLU A 490 -0.25 11.82 5.90
CA GLU A 490 -1.03 10.98 4.96
C GLU A 490 -0.41 11.09 3.58
N THR A 491 -0.12 9.95 2.94
CA THR A 491 0.24 9.96 1.51
C THR A 491 -1.02 10.12 0.68
N CYS A 492 -0.97 11.03 -0.27
CA CYS A 492 -1.95 11.28 -1.29
C CYS A 492 -1.19 11.39 -2.63
N SER A 493 -1.78 10.88 -3.69
CA SER A 493 -1.25 11.04 -5.03
C SER A 493 -2.42 11.01 -6.01
N SER A 494 -3.20 12.10 -6.06
CA SER A 494 -4.53 12.12 -6.68
C SER A 494 -5.38 10.94 -6.20
N GLY A 495 -5.54 10.83 -4.88
CA GLY A 495 -6.00 9.60 -4.23
C GLY A 495 -4.90 8.56 -4.08
N GLY A 496 -5.19 7.32 -4.46
CA GLY A 496 -4.41 6.14 -4.09
C GLY A 496 -3.24 5.76 -5.01
N ALA A 497 -2.73 6.65 -5.87
CA ALA A 497 -1.73 6.26 -6.89
C ALA A 497 -0.31 6.00 -6.33
N ARG A 498 -0.08 6.22 -5.03
CA ARG A 498 1.20 5.94 -4.34
C ARG A 498 0.97 5.33 -2.96
N ALA A 499 0.11 4.30 -2.95
CA ALA A 499 -0.37 3.56 -1.78
C ALA A 499 0.39 2.23 -1.58
N ASP A 500 1.72 2.32 -1.53
CA ASP A 500 2.64 1.19 -1.41
C ASP A 500 3.32 1.14 -0.04
N TYR A 501 3.97 0.01 0.27
CA TYR A 501 4.56 -0.22 1.58
C TYR A 501 5.75 0.70 1.90
N ASN A 502 6.50 1.20 0.90
CA ASN A 502 7.57 2.14 1.17
C ASN A 502 7.02 3.52 1.59
N MET A 503 5.92 3.97 0.98
CA MET A 503 5.21 5.16 1.46
C MET A 503 4.51 4.94 2.80
N VAL A 504 3.80 3.81 2.97
CA VAL A 504 3.02 3.53 4.18
C VAL A 504 3.90 3.41 5.43
N GLU A 505 5.12 2.88 5.32
CA GLU A 505 6.09 2.87 6.43
C GLU A 505 6.40 4.29 6.96
N ARG A 506 6.32 5.27 6.07
CA ARG A 506 6.69 6.67 6.32
C ARG A 506 5.50 7.50 6.73
N THR A 507 4.34 7.29 6.11
CA THR A 507 3.16 8.10 6.37
C THR A 507 2.23 7.47 7.39
N GLY A 508 2.06 6.15 7.35
CA GLY A 508 1.13 5.43 8.22
C GLY A 508 -0.35 5.56 7.82
N ARG A 509 -0.65 6.39 6.82
CA ARG A 509 -2.00 6.60 6.27
C ARG A 509 -1.95 6.88 4.76
N VAL A 510 -3.01 6.46 4.07
CA VAL A 510 -3.24 6.70 2.64
C VAL A 510 -4.59 7.39 2.43
N TRP A 511 -4.63 8.44 1.61
CA TRP A 511 -5.88 8.89 1.00
C TRP A 511 -6.26 7.94 -0.14
N THR A 512 -7.23 7.06 0.10
CA THR A 512 -7.45 5.89 -0.78
C THR A 512 -7.89 6.26 -2.20
N SER A 513 -8.66 7.33 -2.38
CA SER A 513 -9.20 7.77 -3.67
C SER A 513 -9.78 9.17 -3.55
N ASP A 514 -9.67 10.00 -4.57
CA ASP A 514 -10.44 11.26 -4.62
C ASP A 514 -11.94 11.00 -4.75
N ASN A 515 -12.36 9.79 -5.15
CA ASN A 515 -13.76 9.45 -5.30
C ASN A 515 -14.43 9.13 -3.97
N ASN A 516 -15.01 10.14 -3.32
CA ASN A 516 -15.83 10.01 -2.11
C ASN A 516 -17.30 9.60 -2.38
N ASP A 517 -17.63 9.15 -3.59
CA ASP A 517 -18.94 8.57 -3.90
C ASP A 517 -19.19 7.28 -3.10
N ALA A 518 -20.24 7.28 -2.28
CA ALA A 518 -20.55 6.18 -1.37
C ALA A 518 -20.65 4.81 -2.06
N ARG A 519 -21.27 4.74 -3.24
CA ARG A 519 -21.40 3.48 -3.99
C ARG A 519 -20.06 3.02 -4.57
N ALA A 520 -19.27 3.93 -5.16
CA ALA A 520 -17.96 3.60 -5.73
C ALA A 520 -16.96 3.18 -4.65
N ARG A 521 -17.05 3.78 -3.47
CA ARG A 521 -16.14 3.51 -2.35
C ARG A 521 -16.13 2.06 -1.90
N HIS A 522 -17.25 1.34 -2.01
CA HIS A 522 -17.28 -0.07 -1.61
C HIS A 522 -16.32 -0.95 -2.42
N SER A 523 -16.23 -0.78 -3.74
CA SER A 523 -15.27 -1.57 -4.54
C SER A 523 -13.84 -1.12 -4.33
N ILE A 524 -13.61 0.20 -4.24
CA ILE A 524 -12.27 0.79 -4.02
C ILE A 524 -11.70 0.34 -2.67
N MET A 525 -12.46 0.49 -1.58
CA MET A 525 -12.03 0.10 -0.23
C MET A 525 -11.84 -1.41 -0.13
N ARG A 526 -12.75 -2.23 -0.70
CA ARG A 526 -12.60 -3.69 -0.73
C ARG A 526 -11.34 -4.13 -1.49
N GLY A 527 -11.01 -3.44 -2.59
CA GLY A 527 -9.79 -3.66 -3.36
C GLY A 527 -8.53 -3.27 -2.61
N ALA A 528 -8.49 -2.06 -2.04
CA ALA A 528 -7.37 -1.58 -1.23
C ALA A 528 -7.12 -2.48 0.01
N ALA A 529 -8.20 -3.00 0.60
CA ALA A 529 -8.15 -3.90 1.74
C ALA A 529 -7.60 -5.30 1.44
N TYR A 530 -7.19 -5.62 0.20
CA TYR A 530 -6.30 -6.75 -0.03
C TYR A 530 -4.92 -6.52 0.62
N PHE A 531 -4.39 -5.31 0.56
CA PHE A 531 -3.02 -5.04 1.02
C PHE A 531 -2.96 -4.22 2.30
N LEU A 532 -3.90 -3.29 2.49
CA LEU A 532 -3.85 -2.31 3.58
C LEU A 532 -5.00 -2.50 4.56
N PRO A 533 -4.75 -2.50 5.88
CA PRO A 533 -5.80 -2.60 6.88
C PRO A 533 -6.68 -1.33 6.90
N LEU A 534 -7.92 -1.46 7.36
CA LEU A 534 -8.89 -0.35 7.36
C LEU A 534 -8.39 0.89 8.14
N GLY A 535 -7.60 0.69 9.19
CA GLY A 535 -7.00 1.79 9.96
C GLY A 535 -5.97 2.64 9.20
N VAL A 536 -5.51 2.20 8.02
CA VAL A 536 -4.58 2.95 7.14
C VAL A 536 -5.34 3.67 6.01
N LEU A 537 -6.53 3.21 5.66
CA LEU A 537 -7.28 3.64 4.48
C LEU A 537 -8.24 4.81 4.78
N GLY A 538 -7.92 6.00 4.30
CA GLY A 538 -8.81 7.17 4.38
C GLY A 538 -10.13 6.95 3.63
N ASN A 539 -11.24 7.20 4.31
CA ASN A 539 -12.59 7.03 3.77
C ASN A 539 -13.52 8.15 4.30
N HIS A 540 -13.85 9.13 3.45
CA HIS A 540 -14.56 10.32 3.89
C HIS A 540 -15.99 10.36 3.38
N VAL A 541 -16.88 10.93 4.19
CA VAL A 541 -18.22 11.34 3.77
C VAL A 541 -18.07 12.47 2.75
N GLY A 542 -18.49 12.23 1.51
CA GLY A 542 -18.54 13.24 0.46
C GLY A 542 -19.83 14.09 0.47
N PRO A 543 -19.95 15.07 -0.44
CA PRO A 543 -21.14 15.91 -0.57
C PRO A 543 -22.36 15.13 -1.06
N LYS A 544 -23.56 15.66 -0.79
CA LYS A 544 -24.84 15.05 -1.22
C LYS A 544 -24.92 14.76 -2.72
N LYS A 545 -24.25 15.57 -3.54
CA LYS A 545 -24.02 15.29 -4.96
C LYS A 545 -22.51 15.14 -5.15
N CYS A 546 -22.02 13.93 -5.40
CA CYS A 546 -20.59 13.70 -5.60
C CYS A 546 -20.07 14.52 -6.78
N HIS A 547 -18.94 15.20 -6.60
CA HIS A 547 -18.35 16.07 -7.61
C HIS A 547 -17.77 15.29 -8.81
N ILE A 548 -17.37 14.04 -8.62
CA ILE A 548 -16.78 13.20 -9.66
C ILE A 548 -17.85 12.42 -10.46
N THR A 549 -18.75 11.75 -9.77
CA THR A 549 -19.73 10.82 -10.41
C THR A 549 -21.05 11.50 -10.73
N GLY A 550 -21.35 12.63 -10.08
CA GLY A 550 -22.63 13.33 -10.16
C GLY A 550 -23.80 12.61 -9.46
N ARG A 551 -23.59 11.42 -8.87
CA ARG A 551 -24.62 10.69 -8.13
C ARG A 551 -25.01 11.44 -6.86
N ARG A 552 -26.22 11.13 -6.38
CA ARG A 552 -26.78 11.70 -5.16
C ARG A 552 -27.17 10.58 -4.21
N PHE A 553 -26.75 10.70 -2.97
CA PHE A 553 -27.10 9.78 -1.90
C PHE A 553 -27.50 10.57 -0.66
N ASP A 554 -28.34 9.97 0.18
CA ASP A 554 -28.67 10.54 1.48
C ASP A 554 -27.47 10.49 2.44
N MET A 555 -27.58 11.16 3.60
CA MET A 555 -26.50 11.12 4.60
C MET A 555 -26.32 9.72 5.21
N HIS A 556 -27.39 8.93 5.35
CA HIS A 556 -27.33 7.59 5.94
C HIS A 556 -26.40 6.65 5.16
N PHE A 557 -26.53 6.63 3.84
CA PHE A 557 -25.68 5.83 2.98
C PHE A 557 -24.25 6.35 2.96
N ARG A 558 -24.07 7.66 2.73
CA ARG A 558 -22.73 8.28 2.69
C ARG A 558 -21.94 8.05 3.97
N ALA A 559 -22.57 8.31 5.13
CA ALA A 559 -21.93 8.15 6.43
C ALA A 559 -21.70 6.68 6.79
N GLY A 560 -22.69 5.80 6.54
CA GLY A 560 -22.56 4.37 6.74
C GLY A 560 -21.41 3.75 5.95
N THR A 561 -21.20 4.17 4.70
CA THR A 561 -20.04 3.76 3.88
C THR A 561 -18.72 4.20 4.49
N ALA A 562 -18.62 5.46 4.94
CA ALA A 562 -17.38 6.05 5.45
C ALA A 562 -16.89 5.46 6.79
N MET A 563 -17.77 4.84 7.58
CA MET A 563 -17.42 4.28 8.89
C MET A 563 -16.34 3.19 8.85
N PHE A 564 -16.24 2.44 7.75
CA PHE A 564 -15.26 1.36 7.60
C PHE A 564 -14.03 1.88 6.87
N GLY A 565 -13.02 2.23 7.66
CA GLY A 565 -11.81 2.91 7.22
C GLY A 565 -11.40 3.94 8.28
N HIS A 566 -10.44 4.79 7.94
CA HIS A 566 -10.16 5.99 8.71
C HIS A 566 -11.15 7.08 8.31
N MET A 567 -12.22 7.18 9.11
CA MET A 567 -13.38 8.03 8.81
C MET A 567 -12.99 9.51 8.79
N GLY A 568 -13.56 10.23 7.83
CA GLY A 568 -13.51 11.68 7.80
C GLY A 568 -14.69 12.23 7.01
N MET A 569 -14.63 13.51 6.67
CA MET A 569 -15.64 14.17 5.88
C MET A 569 -15.01 15.28 5.04
N GLU A 570 -15.48 15.39 3.80
CA GLU A 570 -14.99 16.33 2.79
C GLU A 570 -16.22 16.88 2.04
N LEU A 571 -16.93 17.80 2.70
CA LEU A 571 -18.15 18.43 2.20
C LEU A 571 -18.41 19.79 2.89
N ASP A 572 -19.23 20.63 2.27
CA ASP A 572 -19.70 21.89 2.85
C ASP A 572 -20.86 21.64 3.84
N LEU A 573 -20.54 21.61 5.15
CA LEU A 573 -21.52 21.39 6.23
C LEU A 573 -22.63 22.44 6.28
N ALA A 574 -22.39 23.65 5.76
CA ALA A 574 -23.39 24.71 5.71
C ALA A 574 -24.49 24.43 4.69
N ARG A 575 -24.23 23.55 3.71
CA ARG A 575 -25.20 23.12 2.68
C ARG A 575 -25.99 21.88 3.07
N GLU A 576 -25.57 21.16 4.10
CA GLU A 576 -26.33 20.03 4.62
C GLU A 576 -27.50 20.52 5.48
N SER A 577 -28.58 19.75 5.49
CA SER A 577 -29.71 20.06 6.36
C SER A 577 -29.37 19.80 7.83
N GLU A 578 -30.09 20.41 8.76
CA GLU A 578 -29.95 20.11 10.19
C GLU A 578 -30.16 18.62 10.48
N ALA A 579 -31.16 18.01 9.83
CA ALA A 579 -31.40 16.57 9.92
C ALA A 579 -30.21 15.73 9.43
N ASP A 580 -29.59 16.12 8.30
CA ASP A 580 -28.41 15.43 7.78
C ASP A 580 -27.19 15.61 8.71
N ARG A 581 -27.00 16.80 9.31
CA ARG A 581 -25.93 17.02 10.29
C ARG A 581 -26.11 16.17 11.56
N GLU A 582 -27.35 16.01 12.03
CA GLU A 582 -27.65 15.13 13.17
C GLU A 582 -27.42 13.64 12.83
N VAL A 583 -27.73 13.21 11.60
CA VAL A 583 -27.38 11.85 11.12
C VAL A 583 -25.87 11.67 11.11
N LEU A 584 -25.13 12.65 10.58
CA LEU A 584 -23.67 12.60 10.53
C LEU A 584 -23.05 12.55 11.93
N LYS A 585 -23.57 13.33 12.88
CA LYS A 585 -23.12 13.31 14.28
C LYS A 585 -23.30 11.95 14.94
N ARG A 586 -24.44 11.29 14.73
CA ARG A 586 -24.68 9.91 15.19
C ARG A 586 -23.73 8.92 14.52
N ALA A 587 -23.50 9.06 13.22
CA ALA A 587 -22.57 8.21 12.49
C ALA A 587 -21.14 8.31 13.02
N ILE A 588 -20.66 9.54 13.27
CA ILE A 588 -19.34 9.81 13.85
C ILE A 588 -19.23 9.22 15.26
N ALA A 589 -20.26 9.40 16.09
CA ALA A 589 -20.28 8.80 17.42
C ALA A 589 -20.21 7.26 17.36
N LEU A 590 -20.94 6.63 16.45
CA LEU A 590 -20.91 5.19 16.24
C LEU A 590 -19.54 4.71 15.75
N HIS A 591 -18.93 5.42 14.80
CA HIS A 591 -17.56 5.11 14.38
C HIS A 591 -16.59 5.21 15.55
N LYS A 592 -16.62 6.30 16.34
CA LYS A 592 -15.73 6.45 17.51
C LYS A 592 -15.92 5.34 18.55
N GLN A 593 -17.15 4.87 18.74
CA GLN A 593 -17.44 3.76 19.64
C GLN A 593 -16.79 2.44 19.19
N HIS A 594 -16.69 2.20 17.88
CA HIS A 594 -16.22 0.92 17.32
C HIS A 594 -14.89 1.01 16.56
N ARG A 595 -14.24 2.19 16.46
CA ARG A 595 -13.06 2.39 15.62
C ARG A 595 -11.91 1.48 15.98
N ASP A 596 -11.71 1.22 17.28
CA ASP A 596 -10.64 0.33 17.73
C ASP A 596 -10.83 -1.09 17.18
N LEU A 597 -12.08 -1.60 17.21
CA LEU A 597 -12.41 -2.89 16.56
C LEU A 597 -12.22 -2.82 15.05
N ILE A 598 -12.70 -1.76 14.39
CA ILE A 598 -12.61 -1.60 12.92
C ILE A 598 -11.15 -1.52 12.45
N HIS A 599 -10.28 -0.86 13.21
CA HIS A 599 -8.89 -0.59 12.84
C HIS A 599 -7.94 -1.72 13.23
N GLU A 600 -8.13 -2.33 14.40
CA GLU A 600 -7.20 -3.33 14.95
C GLU A 600 -7.67 -4.78 14.72
N GLY A 601 -8.97 -5.00 14.51
CA GLY A 601 -9.53 -6.33 14.33
C GLY A 601 -9.14 -7.02 13.01
N ASN A 602 -9.40 -8.32 12.96
CA ASN A 602 -9.18 -9.17 11.81
C ASN A 602 -10.20 -8.88 10.71
N TYR A 603 -9.74 -8.37 9.58
CA TYR A 603 -10.58 -8.10 8.41
C TYR A 603 -10.98 -9.38 7.68
N HIS A 604 -12.23 -9.43 7.23
CA HIS A 604 -12.79 -10.48 6.41
C HIS A 604 -13.65 -9.92 5.29
N ARG A 605 -13.41 -10.39 4.06
CA ARG A 605 -14.34 -10.17 2.94
C ARG A 605 -15.52 -11.12 3.06
N LEU A 606 -16.73 -10.59 2.92
CA LEU A 606 -17.94 -11.41 2.86
C LEU A 606 -18.19 -11.83 1.41
N GLU A 607 -18.52 -13.10 1.21
CA GLU A 607 -18.97 -13.63 -0.06
C GLU A 607 -20.46 -13.30 -0.22
N THR A 608 -20.73 -12.23 -0.94
CA THR A 608 -22.07 -11.69 -1.21
C THR A 608 -22.35 -11.70 -2.71
N SER A 609 -23.62 -11.55 -3.10
CA SER A 609 -23.97 -11.37 -4.51
C SER A 609 -23.54 -9.97 -5.01
N ASP A 610 -23.48 -9.77 -6.33
CA ASP A 610 -23.07 -8.50 -6.95
C ASP A 610 -23.95 -7.28 -6.55
N HIS A 611 -25.12 -7.53 -5.96
CA HIS A 611 -26.04 -6.51 -5.48
C HIS A 611 -25.73 -6.04 -4.04
N ILE A 612 -24.86 -6.73 -3.32
CA ILE A 612 -24.50 -6.41 -1.93
C ILE A 612 -22.98 -6.39 -1.81
N ALA A 613 -22.40 -5.30 -1.30
CA ALA A 613 -21.01 -5.29 -0.87
C ALA A 613 -20.94 -5.55 0.63
N GLY A 614 -20.15 -6.54 1.06
CA GLY A 614 -20.02 -6.91 2.46
C GLY A 614 -18.59 -7.10 2.93
N ILE A 615 -18.29 -6.57 4.11
CA ILE A 615 -17.05 -6.81 4.85
C ILE A 615 -17.37 -6.99 6.33
N ALA A 616 -16.52 -7.73 7.05
CA ALA A 616 -16.60 -7.92 8.49
C ALA A 616 -15.22 -7.72 9.13
N VAL A 617 -15.23 -7.34 10.39
CA VAL A 617 -14.05 -7.25 11.25
C VAL A 617 -14.34 -7.97 12.55
N VAL A 618 -13.42 -8.84 12.98
CA VAL A 618 -13.57 -9.66 14.20
C VAL A 618 -12.40 -9.39 15.14
N SER A 619 -12.65 -9.21 16.43
CA SER A 619 -11.59 -9.03 17.43
C SER A 619 -10.67 -10.26 17.47
N ALA A 620 -9.41 -10.07 17.89
CA ALA A 620 -8.42 -11.14 17.92
C ALA A 620 -8.83 -12.34 18.79
N ASP A 621 -9.57 -12.09 19.87
CA ASP A 621 -10.12 -13.10 20.78
C ASP A 621 -11.46 -13.68 20.32
N GLY A 622 -12.02 -13.20 19.21
CA GLY A 622 -13.34 -13.57 18.70
C GLY A 622 -14.49 -13.23 19.64
N HIS A 623 -14.33 -12.25 20.54
CA HIS A 623 -15.41 -11.80 21.43
C HIS A 623 -16.34 -10.78 20.76
N SER A 624 -15.83 -9.93 19.88
CA SER A 624 -16.62 -8.88 19.23
C SER A 624 -16.42 -8.90 17.72
N ALA A 625 -17.48 -8.64 16.96
CA ALA A 625 -17.41 -8.50 15.51
C ALA A 625 -18.33 -7.39 15.01
N ILE A 626 -17.92 -6.73 13.93
CA ILE A 626 -18.72 -5.70 13.26
C ILE A 626 -18.70 -5.93 11.75
N ALA A 627 -19.86 -5.81 11.09
CA ALA A 627 -20.00 -6.06 9.66
C ALA A 627 -20.73 -4.92 8.96
N GLN A 628 -20.20 -4.49 7.82
CA GLN A 628 -20.82 -3.53 6.91
C GLN A 628 -21.43 -4.28 5.74
N LEU A 629 -22.68 -3.95 5.40
CA LEU A 629 -23.38 -4.45 4.22
C LEU A 629 -24.04 -3.30 3.48
N ALA A 630 -23.59 -3.02 2.26
CA ALA A 630 -24.23 -2.04 1.40
C ALA A 630 -25.07 -2.72 0.32
N VAL A 631 -26.36 -2.41 0.29
CA VAL A 631 -27.26 -2.81 -0.79
C VAL A 631 -27.01 -1.88 -1.97
N LEU A 632 -26.29 -2.36 -2.96
CA LEU A 632 -25.89 -1.58 -4.14
C LEU A 632 -26.99 -1.54 -5.19
N ASP A 633 -27.81 -2.58 -5.29
CA ASP A 633 -28.88 -2.65 -6.27
C ASP A 633 -30.02 -3.55 -5.79
N GLN A 634 -31.13 -3.54 -6.51
CA GLN A 634 -32.26 -4.41 -6.21
C GLN A 634 -31.86 -5.87 -6.43
N HIS A 635 -32.06 -6.69 -5.39
CA HIS A 635 -31.85 -8.13 -5.51
C HIS A 635 -32.94 -8.76 -6.41
N PRO A 636 -32.62 -9.71 -7.30
CA PRO A 636 -33.59 -10.30 -8.24
C PRO A 636 -34.64 -11.19 -7.56
N ALA A 637 -34.32 -11.74 -6.39
CA ALA A 637 -35.26 -12.53 -5.59
C ALA A 637 -36.13 -11.63 -4.68
N PRO A 638 -37.36 -12.07 -4.32
CA PRO A 638 -38.26 -11.30 -3.45
C PRO A 638 -37.68 -10.97 -2.06
N HIS A 639 -36.74 -11.79 -1.59
CA HIS A 639 -36.01 -11.57 -0.35
C HIS A 639 -34.50 -11.62 -0.62
N PRO A 640 -33.71 -10.78 0.07
CA PRO A 640 -32.26 -10.89 0.02
C PRO A 640 -31.79 -12.25 0.55
N PRO A 641 -30.62 -12.74 0.13
CA PRO A 641 -30.04 -13.96 0.68
C PRO A 641 -29.76 -13.78 2.17
N ARG A 642 -29.60 -14.90 2.87
CA ARG A 642 -29.07 -14.87 4.23
C ARG A 642 -27.61 -14.46 4.19
N LEU A 643 -27.22 -13.67 5.17
CA LEU A 643 -25.83 -13.34 5.40
C LEU A 643 -25.18 -14.42 6.24
N ASN A 644 -24.19 -15.08 5.67
CA ASN A 644 -23.27 -15.92 6.42
C ASN A 644 -22.13 -15.03 6.93
N PHE A 645 -22.07 -14.86 8.25
CA PHE A 645 -20.92 -14.20 8.89
C PHE A 645 -19.67 -15.09 8.75
N VAL A 646 -18.49 -14.52 9.00
CA VAL A 646 -17.22 -15.22 8.89
C VAL A 646 -16.30 -14.80 10.03
N GLY A 647 -15.33 -15.66 10.37
CA GLY A 647 -14.31 -15.38 11.39
C GLY A 647 -14.78 -15.47 12.84
N LEU A 648 -16.06 -15.80 13.10
CA LEU A 648 -16.57 -16.00 14.44
C LEU A 648 -16.08 -17.31 15.06
N ASP A 649 -15.95 -17.37 16.38
CA ASP A 649 -15.79 -18.64 17.10
C ASP A 649 -17.09 -19.47 17.01
N PRO A 650 -17.07 -20.69 16.44
CA PRO A 650 -18.26 -21.52 16.28
C PRO A 650 -18.88 -22.02 17.60
N ALA A 651 -18.09 -22.06 18.68
CA ALA A 651 -18.51 -22.53 20.00
C ALA A 651 -19.14 -21.43 20.86
N LYS A 652 -18.89 -20.16 20.56
CA LYS A 652 -19.49 -19.02 21.27
C LYS A 652 -20.92 -18.73 20.81
N ARG A 653 -21.68 -18.07 21.67
CA ARG A 653 -22.98 -17.46 21.33
C ARG A 653 -22.80 -15.95 21.23
N TYR A 654 -23.42 -15.33 20.25
CA TYR A 654 -23.31 -13.90 19.98
C TYR A 654 -24.68 -13.26 20.06
N GLN A 655 -24.74 -12.17 20.82
CA GLN A 655 -25.83 -11.21 20.75
C GLN A 655 -25.64 -10.35 19.50
N VAL A 656 -26.60 -10.39 18.58
CA VAL A 656 -26.54 -9.69 17.29
C VAL A 656 -27.46 -8.49 17.31
N ALA A 657 -26.96 -7.34 16.86
CA ALA A 657 -27.71 -6.12 16.70
C ALA A 657 -27.39 -5.44 15.35
N LEU A 658 -28.42 -4.96 14.66
CA LEU A 658 -28.28 -3.99 13.57
C LEU A 658 -28.21 -2.60 14.20
N LEU A 659 -27.07 -1.92 14.04
CA LEU A 659 -26.81 -0.60 14.64
C LEU A 659 -27.10 0.55 13.68
N TRP A 660 -26.97 0.31 12.37
CA TRP A 660 -27.14 1.34 11.34
C TRP A 660 -27.93 0.79 10.14
N PRO A 661 -28.80 1.58 9.49
CA PRO A 661 -29.23 2.91 9.90
C PRO A 661 -30.28 2.83 11.02
N GLU A 662 -30.46 3.90 11.78
CA GLU A 662 -31.31 3.91 12.99
C GLU A 662 -32.77 3.53 12.74
N PHE A 663 -33.29 3.76 11.53
CA PHE A 663 -34.67 3.42 11.17
C PHE A 663 -34.88 1.93 10.85
N VAL A 664 -33.81 1.14 10.73
CA VAL A 664 -33.84 -0.33 10.65
C VAL A 664 -33.16 -0.98 11.85
N ALA A 665 -32.47 -0.19 12.69
CA ALA A 665 -31.71 -0.68 13.83
C ALA A 665 -32.59 -1.46 14.80
N GLN A 666 -32.16 -2.69 15.13
CA GLN A 666 -32.89 -3.60 15.98
C GLN A 666 -31.98 -4.72 16.51
N GLY A 667 -32.29 -5.23 17.70
CA GLY A 667 -31.72 -6.48 18.18
C GLY A 667 -32.25 -7.65 17.35
N ALA A 668 -31.35 -8.49 16.83
CA ALA A 668 -31.72 -9.68 16.08
C ALA A 668 -31.88 -10.92 16.98
N GLY A 669 -31.14 -10.97 18.09
CA GLY A 669 -31.20 -12.07 19.08
C GLY A 669 -29.83 -12.67 19.38
N SER A 670 -29.83 -13.76 20.15
CA SER A 670 -28.64 -14.53 20.52
C SER A 670 -28.55 -15.82 19.72
N PHE A 671 -27.42 -16.05 19.05
CA PHE A 671 -27.22 -17.19 18.17
C PHE A 671 -25.82 -17.81 18.37
N ALA A 672 -25.70 -19.12 18.17
CA ALA A 672 -24.39 -19.76 18.12
C ALA A 672 -23.60 -19.23 16.91
N GLY A 673 -22.29 -19.01 17.07
CA GLY A 673 -21.40 -18.57 15.99
C GLY A 673 -21.43 -19.53 14.80
N SER A 674 -21.49 -20.83 15.06
CA SER A 674 -21.68 -21.87 14.03
C SER A 674 -22.99 -21.71 13.25
N ALA A 675 -24.09 -21.28 13.87
CA ALA A 675 -25.35 -21.02 13.19
C ALA A 675 -25.28 -19.75 12.32
N LEU A 676 -24.63 -18.69 12.84
CA LEU A 676 -24.42 -17.43 12.11
C LEU A 676 -23.53 -17.61 10.87
N MET A 677 -22.53 -18.47 10.95
CA MET A 677 -21.64 -18.77 9.83
C MET A 677 -22.22 -19.82 8.86
N GLY A 678 -22.86 -20.87 9.37
CA GLY A 678 -23.34 -21.99 8.55
C GLY A 678 -24.75 -21.80 7.96
N TYR A 679 -25.70 -21.28 8.75
CA TYR A 679 -27.10 -21.10 8.33
C TYR A 679 -27.39 -19.67 7.85
N GLY A 680 -26.70 -18.69 8.43
CA GLY A 680 -26.79 -17.28 8.11
C GLY A 680 -28.01 -16.57 8.70
N LEU A 681 -27.93 -15.24 8.72
CA LEU A 681 -28.99 -14.33 9.19
C LEU A 681 -29.80 -13.80 8.02
N GLN A 682 -31.13 -13.90 8.08
CA GLN A 682 -32.00 -13.29 7.07
C GLN A 682 -31.90 -11.76 7.14
N LEU A 683 -31.45 -11.15 6.05
CA LEU A 683 -31.37 -9.69 5.96
C LEU A 683 -32.77 -9.08 5.85
N PRO A 684 -33.01 -7.89 6.45
CA PRO A 684 -34.23 -7.14 6.25
C PRO A 684 -34.33 -6.67 4.80
N GLN A 685 -35.56 -6.50 4.32
CA GLN A 685 -35.79 -5.93 3.00
C GLN A 685 -35.62 -4.41 3.07
N THR A 686 -34.64 -3.90 2.34
CA THR A 686 -34.32 -2.46 2.25
C THR A 686 -34.23 -2.03 0.80
N HIS A 687 -34.19 -0.72 0.57
CA HIS A 687 -34.02 -0.16 -0.77
C HIS A 687 -32.53 -0.19 -1.17
N PRO A 688 -32.23 -0.13 -2.48
CA PRO A 688 -30.89 0.20 -2.94
C PRO A 688 -30.34 1.45 -2.28
N ASP A 689 -29.02 1.54 -2.22
CA ASP A 689 -28.28 2.62 -1.55
C ASP A 689 -28.58 2.69 -0.05
N THR A 690 -28.77 1.54 0.60
CA THR A 690 -28.84 1.40 2.05
C THR A 690 -27.58 0.71 2.57
N CYS A 691 -26.90 1.31 3.54
CA CYS A 691 -25.77 0.70 4.25
C CYS A 691 -26.25 0.21 5.62
N MET A 692 -26.06 -1.08 5.90
CA MET A 692 -26.39 -1.73 7.17
C MET A 692 -25.10 -2.04 7.94
N ILE A 693 -25.10 -1.80 9.26
CA ILE A 693 -23.96 -2.14 10.12
C ILE A 693 -24.43 -3.03 11.27
N TYR A 694 -23.93 -4.25 11.30
CA TYR A 694 -24.20 -5.22 12.36
C TYR A 694 -23.07 -5.24 13.37
N HIS A 695 -23.40 -5.35 14.65
CA HIS A 695 -22.47 -5.65 15.73
C HIS A 695 -22.87 -6.96 16.40
N LEU A 696 -21.86 -7.75 16.77
CA LEU A 696 -21.99 -9.07 17.35
C LEU A 696 -21.07 -9.11 18.57
N GLU A 697 -21.65 -9.37 19.74
CA GLU A 697 -20.90 -9.47 21.00
C GLU A 697 -21.10 -10.86 21.58
N ALA A 698 -20.02 -11.57 21.91
CA ALA A 698 -20.11 -12.89 22.49
C ALA A 698 -20.63 -12.82 23.93
N GLU A 699 -21.51 -13.75 24.29
CA GLU A 699 -21.95 -13.93 25.66
C GLU A 699 -20.76 -14.41 26.51
N THR A 700 -20.60 -13.81 27.70
CA THR A 700 -19.57 -14.15 28.68
C THR A 700 -19.79 -15.51 29.31
#